data_AF-A0A3L7JD44-F1
#
_entry.id   AF-A0A3L7JD44-F1
#
_cell.length_a   1.000
_cell.length_b   1.000
_cell.length_c   1.000
_cell.angle_alpha   90.00
_cell.angle_beta   90.00
_cell.angle_gamma   90.00
#
_symmetry.space_group_name_H-M   'P 1'
#
loop_
_entity.id
_entity.type
_entity.pdbx_description
1 polymer ?
#
loop_
_entity_poly.entity_id
_entity_poly.type
_entity_poly.pdbx_seq_one_letter_code
_entity_poly.pdbx_strand_id
1 'polypeptide(L)'
;MTSPHFDSEPGSRALIPSRGFDDLHPQVQRWIWNQNWAELRRVQQLAISPILEGSRDVIISAATASGKTEAAWLPICSKLAYEAEAGISAPGIKALYISPLKALINDQFERLESLCELVDMPVVRRHGDVSGSERQALTRKPDGLLLITPEALEAQFVLKGPQVPALFAGLRYVVIDEMHSFIGTERGAQLQSLLHRIELATRRRVVRIGLSATFADFSAAADFLRPRRGADVEVVRDESEGRSDLRLQVRGYRLSPPPRESGEQHRRPKQTAFEFTDENGSSPCEGTIAGHLFRVLRGQDNLVFANSRSDVETYSDSLREASDAARVPNEFLPHHGSLSKQLREDVEARLKDPSTPTTAVCTSTLEMGVDIGSADSVAQIGPPYSVAALRQRVGRSGRRGKPAVLRIYLTETGLDSETNVTDRLRTRTFQTAAVVDLMLKHWYEPPAMTKLHLSTLIQQILSVVAQHGGATAGQLFNALCAAGPFEYVSRSQFVELLRNLGSTELLSQAGDGTLLPGVVGERIINHYSFYAAFASSEEYRLLAHGQLLGTIPVDFPVLVDSMMIFAGRRWLVVAVDTATKTIELTEARGGVTPQFNPSSGDIADRIRQKMRELYVATEVPAYLDQQARVLFAEGQSAFAQHDLAENAVVSAGKNCLLFVWRGSRVCTTLSAMLTIMGVKNSVESMTIKCQDVTREELLGILAAIGSMPKPTARDLAGSAPIQNVDKYDEYLSESLLRDSAAARDFDVDGAWDELTSIVADHPAIPDVVPESWTSVDELAVLGETPFVVVDVETTGLSPRNGARVVEIALVSLDSKGNVTDTWSTLIDPEVDTGPRHVHGISSQDVSEAPVFAGIIDEVAHRLSGRIVVAHNAPFDLKFLSSEFERAGARPMSWPTLCTLRLSQRLFPGEPANLSALCDRLGIDASPTHAALDDAVATAYLLRSLLSTAPTDVTHSAETLGVRPIRLGPNWPAPVVPAPVRLRPVPTDDLRRV
;
A
#
# COMPACT_ATOMS: atom_id res chain seq x y z
N MET A 1 -72.03 40.83 -8.85
CA MET A 1 -71.88 39.91 -10.01
C MET A 1 -71.00 38.77 -9.56
N THR A 2 -71.49 37.56 -9.80
CA THR A 2 -71.01 36.24 -9.36
C THR A 2 -69.59 35.88 -9.84
N SER A 3 -68.78 35.28 -8.97
CA SER A 3 -67.62 34.44 -9.35
C SER A 3 -68.10 33.20 -10.12
N PRO A 4 -67.22 32.54 -10.92
CA PRO A 4 -66.59 31.33 -10.38
C PRO A 4 -65.14 31.02 -10.86
N HIS A 5 -64.45 30.28 -9.98
CA HIS A 5 -63.39 29.27 -10.14
C HIS A 5 -62.65 29.05 -11.47
N PHE A 6 -61.31 28.90 -11.38
CA PHE A 6 -60.56 27.87 -12.10
C PHE A 6 -59.51 27.22 -11.18
N ASP A 7 -59.43 25.89 -11.31
CA ASP A 7 -58.69 24.94 -10.50
C ASP A 7 -57.15 25.04 -10.61
N SER A 8 -56.50 24.58 -9.55
CA SER A 8 -55.07 24.37 -9.42
C SER A 8 -54.58 23.15 -10.22
N GLU A 9 -53.66 23.35 -11.17
CA GLU A 9 -52.82 22.27 -11.71
C GLU A 9 -51.59 22.03 -10.81
N PRO A 10 -51.21 20.78 -10.52
CA PRO A 10 -49.94 20.44 -9.91
C PRO A 10 -48.89 20.23 -11.01
N GLY A 11 -47.93 21.15 -11.15
CA GLY A 11 -46.83 20.94 -12.11
C GLY A 11 -45.85 22.10 -12.35
N SER A 12 -46.07 23.29 -11.79
CA SER A 12 -45.08 24.36 -11.90
C SER A 12 -43.89 24.07 -11.00
N ARG A 13 -42.75 23.65 -11.59
CA ARG A 13 -41.42 23.78 -10.96
C ARG A 13 -41.35 25.19 -10.37
N ALA A 14 -41.24 25.29 -9.05
CA ALA A 14 -41.06 26.57 -8.39
C ALA A 14 -39.76 27.20 -8.91
N LEU A 15 -39.90 28.25 -9.72
CA LEU A 15 -38.82 29.14 -10.12
C LEU A 15 -38.26 29.76 -8.83
N ILE A 16 -37.12 29.27 -8.37
CA ILE A 16 -36.30 30.01 -7.40
C ILE A 16 -35.80 31.24 -8.15
N PRO A 17 -36.13 32.47 -7.74
CA PRO A 17 -35.61 33.66 -8.40
C PRO A 17 -34.07 33.67 -8.33
N SER A 18 -33.42 34.03 -9.43
CA SER A 18 -31.97 33.96 -9.69
C SER A 18 -31.12 34.96 -8.89
N ARG A 19 -31.32 35.07 -7.57
CA ARG A 19 -30.67 36.09 -6.72
C ARG A 19 -29.14 36.09 -6.84
N GLY A 20 -28.50 34.94 -7.00
CA GLY A 20 -27.04 34.86 -7.08
C GLY A 20 -26.43 35.47 -8.35
N PHE A 21 -27.18 35.60 -9.45
CA PHE A 21 -26.64 36.21 -10.67
C PHE A 21 -26.37 37.71 -10.49
N ASP A 22 -27.28 38.39 -9.81
CA ASP A 22 -27.21 39.85 -9.59
C ASP A 22 -26.06 40.22 -8.63
N ASP A 23 -25.59 39.28 -7.81
CA ASP A 23 -24.44 39.44 -6.91
C ASP A 23 -23.08 39.37 -7.62
N LEU A 24 -23.04 38.91 -8.88
CA LEU A 24 -21.81 38.81 -9.67
C LEU A 24 -21.40 40.17 -10.25
N HIS A 25 -20.10 40.33 -10.51
CA HIS A 25 -19.57 41.54 -11.13
C HIS A 25 -20.15 41.76 -12.55
N PRO A 26 -20.48 43.00 -12.97
CA PRO A 26 -21.10 43.26 -14.27
C PRO A 26 -20.35 42.67 -15.48
N GLN A 27 -19.02 42.64 -15.44
CA GLN A 27 -18.21 42.01 -16.50
C GLN A 27 -18.33 40.47 -16.51
N VAL A 28 -18.48 39.86 -15.34
CA VAL A 28 -18.71 38.41 -15.22
C VAL A 28 -20.11 38.06 -15.70
N GLN A 29 -21.11 38.88 -15.36
CA GLN A 29 -22.46 38.76 -15.90
C GLN A 29 -22.44 38.83 -17.45
N ARG A 30 -21.70 39.79 -18.01
CA ARG A 30 -21.51 39.91 -19.47
C ARG A 30 -20.86 38.68 -20.09
N TRP A 31 -19.86 38.08 -19.42
CA TRP A 31 -19.27 36.83 -19.86
C TRP A 31 -20.32 35.72 -19.96
N ILE A 32 -21.14 35.54 -18.93
CA ILE A 32 -22.21 34.53 -18.89
C ILE A 32 -23.18 34.73 -20.07
N TRP A 33 -23.57 35.98 -20.36
CA TRP A 33 -24.40 36.29 -21.52
C TRP A 33 -23.74 35.90 -22.84
N ASN A 34 -22.44 36.16 -23.00
CA ASN A 34 -21.70 35.79 -24.21
C ASN A 34 -21.58 34.27 -24.41
N GLN A 35 -21.66 33.49 -23.33
CA GLN A 35 -21.72 32.02 -23.40
C GLN A 35 -23.09 31.49 -23.83
N ASN A 36 -24.10 32.36 -24.04
CA ASN A 36 -25.49 32.02 -24.38
C ASN A 36 -26.16 31.11 -23.33
N TRP A 37 -25.87 31.32 -22.05
CA TRP A 37 -26.49 30.57 -20.97
C TRP A 37 -27.86 31.16 -20.63
N ALA A 38 -28.90 30.32 -20.65
CA ALA A 38 -30.26 30.73 -20.29
C ALA A 38 -30.43 30.91 -18.77
N GLU A 39 -29.75 30.08 -17.98
CA GLU A 39 -29.78 30.10 -16.52
C GLU A 39 -28.48 29.53 -15.94
N LEU A 40 -28.18 29.90 -14.69
CA LEU A 40 -27.12 29.26 -13.91
C LEU A 40 -27.62 27.94 -13.35
N ARG A 41 -26.77 26.91 -13.38
CA ARG A 41 -27.08 25.63 -12.74
C ARG A 41 -27.15 25.78 -11.23
N ARG A 42 -27.88 24.88 -10.56
CA ARG A 42 -28.09 24.96 -9.11
C ARG A 42 -26.77 24.98 -8.32
N VAL A 43 -25.81 24.11 -8.66
CA VAL A 43 -24.47 24.12 -8.02
C VAL A 43 -23.75 25.46 -8.20
N GLN A 44 -23.89 26.10 -9.36
CA GLN A 44 -23.28 27.41 -9.63
C GLN A 44 -23.95 28.48 -8.76
N GLN A 45 -25.28 28.49 -8.67
CA GLN A 45 -26.01 29.45 -7.84
C GLN A 45 -25.67 29.31 -6.34
N LEU A 46 -25.63 28.07 -5.83
CA LEU A 46 -25.35 27.81 -4.42
C LEU A 46 -23.90 28.18 -4.03
N ALA A 47 -22.96 28.10 -4.95
CA ALA A 47 -21.55 28.41 -4.69
C ALA A 47 -21.26 29.93 -4.64
N ILE A 48 -22.13 30.79 -5.19
CA ILE A 48 -21.86 32.23 -5.33
C ILE A 48 -21.68 32.91 -3.97
N SER A 49 -22.68 32.82 -3.09
CA SER A 49 -22.67 33.47 -1.79
C SER A 49 -21.46 33.10 -0.91
N PRO A 50 -21.18 31.81 -0.64
CA PRO A 50 -20.08 31.44 0.25
C PRO A 50 -18.71 31.84 -0.30
N ILE A 51 -18.53 31.81 -1.62
CA ILE A 51 -17.26 32.18 -2.25
C ILE A 51 -17.05 33.70 -2.28
N LEU A 52 -18.10 34.48 -2.56
CA LEU A 52 -18.04 35.95 -2.52
C LEU A 52 -17.78 36.49 -1.10
N GLU A 53 -18.34 35.84 -0.07
CA GLU A 53 -18.07 36.18 1.32
C GLU A 53 -16.56 36.06 1.62
N GLY A 54 -15.93 34.97 1.14
CA GLY A 54 -14.48 34.78 1.23
C GLY A 54 -13.98 34.54 2.66
N SER A 55 -14.84 34.05 3.55
CA SER A 55 -14.54 33.82 4.98
C SER A 55 -14.29 32.34 5.32
N ARG A 56 -14.72 31.41 4.45
CA ARG A 56 -14.70 29.96 4.70
C ARG A 56 -14.20 29.19 3.48
N ASP A 57 -13.72 27.99 3.74
CA ASP A 57 -13.34 27.03 2.69
C ASP A 57 -14.59 26.35 2.15
N VAL A 58 -14.57 25.98 0.86
CA VAL A 58 -15.74 25.44 0.18
C VAL A 58 -15.39 24.14 -0.55
N ILE A 59 -16.23 23.12 -0.44
CA ILE A 59 -16.19 21.95 -1.33
C ILE A 59 -17.38 22.02 -2.26
N ILE A 60 -17.11 22.06 -3.56
CA ILE A 60 -18.13 21.97 -4.59
C ILE A 60 -18.17 20.53 -5.11
N SER A 61 -19.27 19.84 -4.81
CA SER A 61 -19.47 18.46 -5.23
C SER A 61 -20.65 18.34 -6.19
N ALA A 62 -20.33 17.99 -7.43
CA ALA A 62 -21.32 17.76 -8.49
C ALA A 62 -20.74 16.83 -9.56
N ALA A 63 -21.59 16.31 -10.46
CA ALA A 63 -21.17 15.40 -11.51
C ALA A 63 -20.11 16.02 -12.45
N THR A 64 -19.40 15.21 -13.24
CA THR A 64 -18.59 15.72 -14.36
C THR A 64 -19.50 16.43 -15.37
N ALA A 65 -19.05 17.56 -15.92
CA ALA A 65 -19.82 18.43 -16.80
C ALA A 65 -21.05 19.15 -16.17
N SER A 66 -21.11 19.26 -14.83
CA SER A 66 -22.11 20.04 -14.08
C SER A 66 -21.82 21.54 -13.96
N GLY A 67 -20.71 22.02 -14.53
CA GLY A 67 -20.27 23.41 -14.39
C GLY A 67 -19.54 23.74 -13.08
N LYS A 68 -18.88 22.74 -12.46
CA LYS A 68 -18.08 22.92 -11.22
C LYS A 68 -17.02 24.02 -11.32
N THR A 69 -16.33 24.10 -12.46
CA THR A 69 -15.32 25.12 -12.72
C THR A 69 -15.95 26.51 -12.58
N GLU A 70 -17.03 26.80 -13.29
CA GLU A 70 -17.69 28.11 -13.18
C GLU A 70 -18.37 28.35 -11.85
N ALA A 71 -18.83 27.31 -11.17
CA ALA A 71 -19.35 27.44 -9.81
C ALA A 71 -18.31 28.05 -8.86
N ALA A 72 -17.02 27.75 -9.06
CA ALA A 72 -15.93 28.41 -8.33
C ALA A 72 -15.51 29.74 -8.96
N TRP A 73 -15.29 29.77 -10.27
CA TRP A 73 -14.59 30.89 -10.90
C TRP A 73 -15.45 32.13 -11.14
N LEU A 74 -16.76 32.00 -11.35
CA LEU A 74 -17.66 33.15 -11.49
C LEU A 74 -17.63 34.06 -10.23
N PRO A 75 -17.83 33.52 -9.01
CA PRO A 75 -17.71 34.34 -7.80
C PRO A 75 -16.28 34.77 -7.47
N ILE A 76 -15.25 33.95 -7.73
CA ILE A 76 -13.84 34.36 -7.52
C ILE A 76 -13.49 35.58 -8.38
N CYS A 77 -13.75 35.51 -9.69
CA CYS A 77 -13.46 36.62 -10.61
C CYS A 77 -14.24 37.88 -10.20
N SER A 78 -15.49 37.73 -9.77
CA SER A 78 -16.30 38.85 -9.29
C SER A 78 -15.69 39.51 -8.06
N LYS A 79 -15.30 38.72 -7.04
CA LYS A 79 -14.66 39.25 -5.82
C LYS A 79 -13.36 39.99 -6.14
N LEU A 80 -12.49 39.39 -6.95
CA LEU A 80 -11.20 39.96 -7.28
C LEU A 80 -11.33 41.24 -8.12
N ALA A 81 -12.32 41.31 -9.01
CA ALA A 81 -12.65 42.52 -9.76
C ALA A 81 -13.08 43.66 -8.81
N TYR A 82 -14.03 43.39 -7.90
CA TYR A 82 -14.44 44.38 -6.91
C TYR A 82 -13.28 44.86 -6.02
N GLU A 83 -12.38 43.97 -5.58
CA GLU A 83 -11.19 44.35 -4.80
C GLU A 83 -10.20 45.20 -5.62
N ALA A 84 -10.08 44.94 -6.93
CA ALA A 84 -9.25 45.73 -7.83
C ALA A 84 -9.82 47.14 -8.04
N GLU A 85 -11.13 47.26 -8.30
CA GLU A 85 -11.83 48.54 -8.44
C GLU A 85 -11.77 49.38 -7.16
N ALA A 86 -11.88 48.73 -5.99
CA ALA A 86 -11.76 49.38 -4.69
C ALA A 86 -10.31 49.78 -4.32
N GLY A 87 -9.30 49.34 -5.08
CA GLY A 87 -7.89 49.61 -4.80
C GLY A 87 -7.32 48.85 -3.59
N ILE A 88 -7.93 47.74 -3.18
CA ILE A 88 -7.56 46.94 -1.99
C ILE A 88 -6.74 45.67 -2.39
N SER A 89 -6.47 45.52 -3.68
CA SER A 89 -5.76 44.37 -4.24
C SER A 89 -4.24 44.44 -4.01
N ALA A 90 -3.72 43.68 -3.05
CA ALA A 90 -2.29 43.60 -2.73
C ALA A 90 -1.48 42.93 -3.87
N PRO A 91 -0.23 43.35 -4.17
CA PRO A 91 0.56 42.80 -5.29
C PRO A 91 0.86 41.30 -5.14
N GLY A 92 1.18 40.64 -6.25
CA GLY A 92 1.41 39.19 -6.30
C GLY A 92 0.22 38.43 -6.91
N ILE A 93 0.35 37.10 -6.94
CA ILE A 93 -0.68 36.19 -7.45
C ILE A 93 -1.95 36.34 -6.60
N LYS A 94 -3.11 36.44 -7.25
CA LYS A 94 -4.44 36.65 -6.63
C LYS A 94 -5.19 35.35 -6.40
N ALA A 95 -5.04 34.38 -7.31
CA ALA A 95 -5.67 33.07 -7.20
C ALA A 95 -4.76 31.96 -7.73
N LEU A 96 -4.84 30.79 -7.10
CA LEU A 96 -4.19 29.57 -7.56
C LEU A 96 -5.21 28.56 -8.04
N TYR A 97 -4.90 27.91 -9.15
CA TYR A 97 -5.60 26.74 -9.64
C TYR A 97 -4.63 25.55 -9.61
N ILE A 98 -4.92 24.57 -8.79
CA ILE A 98 -4.09 23.37 -8.59
C ILE A 98 -4.80 22.20 -9.26
N SER A 99 -4.09 21.56 -10.19
CA SER A 99 -4.60 20.40 -10.91
C SER A 99 -3.67 19.20 -10.78
N PRO A 100 -4.21 17.96 -10.72
CA PRO A 100 -3.40 16.76 -10.72
C PRO A 100 -2.73 16.51 -12.08
N LEU A 101 -3.26 17.03 -13.19
CA LEU A 101 -2.76 16.68 -14.52
C LEU A 101 -2.38 17.92 -15.32
N LYS A 102 -1.24 17.83 -16.02
CA LYS A 102 -0.79 18.89 -16.95
C LYS A 102 -1.81 19.12 -18.07
N ALA A 103 -2.39 18.05 -18.62
CA ALA A 103 -3.42 18.13 -19.65
C ALA A 103 -4.63 18.96 -19.19
N LEU A 104 -5.06 18.75 -17.95
CA LEU A 104 -6.17 19.50 -17.34
C LEU A 104 -5.82 20.98 -17.10
N ILE A 105 -4.55 21.30 -16.82
CA ILE A 105 -4.11 22.71 -16.77
C ILE A 105 -4.26 23.38 -18.13
N ASN A 106 -3.81 22.74 -19.21
CA ASN A 106 -3.90 23.31 -20.55
C ASN A 106 -5.36 23.50 -20.97
N ASP A 107 -6.20 22.51 -20.66
CA ASP A 107 -7.63 22.55 -20.96
C ASP A 107 -8.36 23.69 -20.21
N GLN A 108 -8.09 23.85 -18.91
CA GLN A 108 -8.70 24.94 -18.15
C GLN A 108 -8.06 26.31 -18.45
N PHE A 109 -6.84 26.37 -18.97
CA PHE A 109 -6.19 27.63 -19.31
C PHE A 109 -7.01 28.42 -20.32
N GLU A 110 -7.38 27.82 -21.45
CA GLU A 110 -8.15 28.51 -22.51
C GLU A 110 -9.50 29.01 -21.99
N ARG A 111 -10.19 28.17 -21.21
CA ARG A 111 -11.49 28.50 -20.63
C ARG A 111 -11.40 29.65 -19.65
N LEU A 112 -10.45 29.60 -18.71
CA LEU A 112 -10.27 30.61 -17.68
C LEU A 112 -9.68 31.91 -18.24
N GLU A 113 -8.85 31.85 -19.27
CA GLU A 113 -8.33 33.03 -19.97
C GLU A 113 -9.48 33.89 -20.49
N SER A 114 -10.48 33.29 -21.16
CA SER A 114 -11.65 34.03 -21.66
C SER A 114 -12.48 34.73 -20.57
N LEU A 115 -12.59 34.13 -19.39
CA LEU A 115 -13.33 34.69 -18.25
C LEU A 115 -12.53 35.80 -17.57
N CYS A 116 -11.23 35.58 -17.39
CA CYS A 116 -10.35 36.49 -16.68
C CYS A 116 -9.99 37.73 -17.51
N GLU A 117 -10.00 37.64 -18.84
CA GLU A 117 -9.77 38.77 -19.76
C GLU A 117 -10.78 39.90 -19.54
N LEU A 118 -12.05 39.58 -19.30
CA LEU A 118 -13.09 40.59 -19.08
C LEU A 118 -12.99 41.33 -17.73
N VAL A 119 -12.19 40.82 -16.80
CA VAL A 119 -11.91 41.45 -15.50
C VAL A 119 -10.45 41.90 -15.38
N ASP A 120 -9.74 42.04 -16.51
CA ASP A 120 -8.34 42.46 -16.59
C ASP A 120 -7.38 41.64 -15.70
N MET A 121 -7.69 40.35 -15.49
CA MET A 121 -6.88 39.46 -14.66
C MET A 121 -6.00 38.56 -15.54
N PRO A 122 -4.66 38.69 -15.49
CA PRO A 122 -3.79 37.85 -16.32
C PRO A 122 -3.84 36.39 -15.85
N VAL A 123 -3.81 35.45 -16.81
CA VAL A 123 -3.78 34.00 -16.55
C VAL A 123 -2.43 33.44 -16.97
N VAL A 124 -1.80 32.67 -16.10
CA VAL A 124 -0.50 32.04 -16.35
C VAL A 124 -0.57 30.56 -16.01
N ARG A 125 -0.10 29.69 -16.91
CA ARG A 125 0.08 28.26 -16.64
C ARG A 125 1.53 27.93 -16.30
N ARG A 126 1.76 26.99 -15.38
CA ARG A 126 3.09 26.54 -14.98
C ARG A 126 3.13 25.04 -14.71
N HIS A 127 3.79 24.33 -15.60
CA HIS A 127 4.15 22.92 -15.46
C HIS A 127 5.46 22.65 -16.23
N GLY A 128 5.99 21.42 -16.13
CA GLY A 128 7.29 21.05 -16.71
C GLY A 128 7.42 21.22 -18.23
N ASP A 129 6.33 21.45 -18.96
CA ASP A 129 6.32 21.51 -20.44
C ASP A 129 6.22 22.97 -20.96
N VAL A 130 6.13 23.95 -20.06
CA VAL A 130 6.01 25.38 -20.43
C VAL A 130 7.39 25.95 -20.80
N SER A 131 7.45 26.79 -21.83
CA SER A 131 8.71 27.36 -22.34
C SER A 131 9.42 28.22 -21.28
N GLY A 132 10.74 28.42 -21.45
CA GLY A 132 11.55 29.22 -20.51
C GLY A 132 11.13 30.70 -20.45
N SER A 133 10.66 31.26 -21.56
CA SER A 133 10.17 32.64 -21.67
C SER A 133 8.84 32.84 -20.95
N GLU A 134 7.87 31.95 -21.15
CA GLU A 134 6.58 31.95 -20.42
C GLU A 134 6.79 31.80 -18.91
N ARG A 135 7.76 30.98 -18.48
CA ARG A 135 8.13 30.82 -17.06
C ARG A 135 8.70 32.10 -16.42
N GLN A 136 9.37 32.96 -17.19
CA GLN A 136 9.94 34.21 -16.70
C GLN A 136 8.91 35.33 -16.54
N ALA A 137 7.81 35.32 -17.29
CA ALA A 137 6.78 36.35 -17.24
C ALA A 137 6.22 36.55 -15.81
N LEU A 138 5.90 35.45 -15.14
CA LEU A 138 5.42 35.45 -13.74
C LEU A 138 6.47 35.98 -12.76
N THR A 139 7.77 35.79 -13.04
CA THR A 139 8.85 36.26 -12.15
C THR A 139 9.05 37.77 -12.28
N ARG A 140 8.79 38.33 -13.47
CA ARG A 140 8.96 39.77 -13.73
C ARG A 140 7.81 40.59 -13.16
N LYS A 141 6.57 40.09 -13.25
CA LYS A 141 5.37 40.74 -12.72
C LYS A 141 4.38 39.68 -12.21
N PRO A 142 4.51 39.25 -10.94
CA PRO A 142 3.59 38.27 -10.36
C PRO A 142 2.23 38.93 -10.12
N ASP A 143 1.22 38.51 -10.89
CA ASP A 143 -0.15 39.03 -10.79
C ASP A 143 -1.16 38.02 -11.33
N GLY A 144 -2.42 38.20 -10.99
CA GLY A 144 -3.56 37.44 -11.52
C GLY A 144 -3.65 35.97 -11.08
N LEU A 145 -4.01 35.10 -12.02
CA LEU A 145 -4.33 33.68 -11.81
C LEU A 145 -3.16 32.79 -12.27
N LEU A 146 -2.69 31.90 -11.38
CA LEU A 146 -1.70 30.88 -11.69
C LEU A 146 -2.29 29.46 -11.69
N LEU A 147 -2.25 28.77 -12.83
CA LEU A 147 -2.57 27.34 -12.98
C LEU A 147 -1.29 26.52 -12.83
N ILE A 148 -1.25 25.58 -11.88
CA ILE A 148 -0.02 24.89 -11.48
C ILE A 148 -0.26 23.46 -10.98
N THR A 149 0.75 22.58 -11.10
CA THR A 149 0.74 21.27 -10.42
C THR A 149 1.43 21.36 -9.06
N PRO A 150 1.16 20.45 -8.10
CA PRO A 150 1.87 20.42 -6.82
C PRO A 150 3.40 20.40 -6.97
N GLU A 151 3.92 19.63 -7.93
CA GLU A 151 5.36 19.52 -8.17
C GLU A 151 5.96 20.82 -8.71
N ALA A 152 5.25 21.51 -9.61
CA ALA A 152 5.69 22.79 -10.12
C ALA A 152 5.63 23.89 -9.05
N LEU A 153 4.69 23.79 -8.10
CA LEU A 153 4.62 24.65 -6.93
C LEU A 153 5.78 24.37 -5.96
N GLU A 154 6.09 23.10 -5.69
CA GLU A 154 7.27 22.67 -4.93
C GLU A 154 8.56 23.29 -5.49
N ALA A 155 8.73 23.24 -6.82
CA ALA A 155 9.87 23.85 -7.47
C ALA A 155 9.96 25.38 -7.23
N GLN A 156 8.83 26.09 -7.06
CA GLN A 156 8.87 27.51 -6.70
C GLN A 156 9.37 27.72 -5.27
N PHE A 157 8.95 26.87 -4.33
CA PHE A 157 9.40 26.94 -2.94
C PHE A 157 10.92 26.75 -2.83
N VAL A 158 11.48 25.80 -3.58
CA VAL A 158 12.91 25.50 -3.56
C VAL A 158 13.71 26.54 -4.34
N LEU A 159 13.31 26.85 -5.58
CA LEU A 159 14.12 27.71 -6.48
C LEU A 159 13.94 29.21 -6.22
N LYS A 160 12.84 29.61 -5.58
CA LYS A 160 12.44 31.01 -5.35
C LYS A 160 12.07 31.28 -3.89
N GLY A 161 12.59 30.49 -2.96
CA GLY A 161 12.22 30.54 -1.53
C GLY A 161 12.09 31.94 -0.92
N PRO A 162 13.09 32.84 -1.06
CA PRO A 162 13.00 34.21 -0.54
C PRO A 162 11.88 35.07 -1.14
N GLN A 163 11.41 34.73 -2.35
CA GLN A 163 10.36 35.46 -3.07
C GLN A 163 8.96 34.94 -2.76
N VAL A 164 8.81 33.75 -2.15
CA VAL A 164 7.51 33.12 -1.85
C VAL A 164 6.54 34.07 -1.12
N PRO A 165 6.94 34.79 -0.04
CA PRO A 165 6.03 35.73 0.62
C PRO A 165 5.51 36.84 -0.29
N ALA A 166 6.39 37.40 -1.14
CA ALA A 166 6.02 38.47 -2.08
C ALA A 166 5.18 37.94 -3.24
N LEU A 167 5.49 36.74 -3.73
CA LEU A 167 4.80 36.08 -4.84
C LEU A 167 3.33 35.81 -4.51
N PHE A 168 3.03 35.41 -3.27
CA PHE A 168 1.69 35.05 -2.81
C PHE A 168 1.04 36.10 -1.88
N ALA A 169 1.62 37.29 -1.73
CA ALA A 169 1.08 38.33 -0.85
C ALA A 169 -0.39 38.67 -1.17
N GLY A 170 -0.73 38.74 -2.46
CA GLY A 170 -2.09 38.99 -2.98
C GLY A 170 -3.07 37.81 -2.93
N LEU A 171 -2.64 36.59 -2.60
CA LEU A 171 -3.40 35.36 -2.86
C LEU A 171 -4.69 35.23 -2.03
N ARG A 172 -5.87 35.39 -2.62
CA ARG A 172 -7.16 35.25 -1.91
C ARG A 172 -7.70 33.82 -1.93
N TYR A 173 -7.56 33.14 -3.06
CA TYR A 173 -8.20 31.86 -3.32
C TYR A 173 -7.21 30.80 -3.82
N VAL A 174 -7.40 29.57 -3.38
CA VAL A 174 -6.78 28.37 -3.95
C VAL A 174 -7.90 27.42 -4.37
N VAL A 175 -7.98 27.11 -5.64
CA VAL A 175 -8.89 26.10 -6.19
C VAL A 175 -8.10 24.82 -6.41
N ILE A 176 -8.54 23.71 -5.82
CA ILE A 176 -7.97 22.37 -5.99
C ILE A 176 -8.95 21.58 -6.85
N ASP A 177 -8.62 21.39 -8.12
CA ASP A 177 -9.44 20.59 -9.02
C ASP A 177 -9.17 19.09 -8.85
N GLU A 178 -10.20 18.29 -9.13
CA GLU A 178 -10.20 16.84 -8.94
C GLU A 178 -9.63 16.41 -7.57
N MET A 179 -10.07 17.10 -6.51
CA MET A 179 -9.52 17.00 -5.15
C MET A 179 -9.43 15.55 -4.63
N HIS A 180 -10.38 14.69 -5.00
CA HIS A 180 -10.40 13.27 -4.62
C HIS A 180 -9.12 12.51 -5.03
N SER A 181 -8.44 12.93 -6.09
CA SER A 181 -7.22 12.26 -6.58
C SER A 181 -6.01 12.47 -5.69
N PHE A 182 -6.08 13.44 -4.77
CA PHE A 182 -5.01 13.72 -3.83
C PHE A 182 -5.22 13.03 -2.47
N ILE A 183 -6.46 12.71 -2.09
CA ILE A 183 -6.77 12.26 -0.73
C ILE A 183 -6.12 10.88 -0.45
N GLY A 184 -5.34 10.79 0.63
CA GLY A 184 -4.66 9.55 1.04
C GLY A 184 -3.44 9.15 0.18
N THR A 185 -2.93 10.06 -0.65
CA THR A 185 -1.77 9.85 -1.53
C THR A 185 -0.56 10.68 -1.08
N GLU A 186 0.64 10.24 -1.44
CA GLU A 186 1.92 10.94 -1.20
C GLU A 186 1.89 12.35 -1.81
N ARG A 187 1.26 12.47 -2.97
CA ARG A 187 1.05 13.73 -3.67
C ARG A 187 0.09 14.66 -2.92
N GLY A 188 -0.93 14.12 -2.26
CA GLY A 188 -1.83 14.88 -1.40
C GLY A 188 -1.13 15.42 -0.17
N ALA A 189 -0.31 14.60 0.50
CA ALA A 189 0.49 15.04 1.65
C ALA A 189 1.47 16.17 1.26
N GLN A 190 2.11 16.07 0.09
CA GLN A 190 2.92 17.14 -0.49
C GLN A 190 2.08 18.43 -0.69
N LEU A 191 0.92 18.31 -1.34
CA LEU A 191 0.04 19.46 -1.59
C LEU A 191 -0.38 20.15 -0.29
N GLN A 192 -0.82 19.40 0.73
CA GLN A 192 -1.20 19.97 2.01
C GLN A 192 -0.04 20.72 2.68
N SER A 193 1.19 20.21 2.57
CA SER A 193 2.40 20.88 3.09
C SER A 193 2.63 22.21 2.38
N LEU A 194 2.56 22.22 1.04
CA LEU A 194 2.70 23.44 0.24
C LEU A 194 1.65 24.48 0.59
N LEU A 195 0.37 24.08 0.69
CA LEU A 195 -0.72 24.99 1.06
C LEU A 195 -0.56 25.55 2.46
N HIS A 196 -0.12 24.75 3.43
CA HIS A 196 0.18 25.21 4.77
C HIS A 196 1.35 26.21 4.78
N ARG A 197 2.42 25.92 4.04
CA ARG A 197 3.59 26.79 3.92
C ARG A 197 3.28 28.12 3.23
N ILE A 198 2.34 28.16 2.27
CA ILE A 198 1.81 29.42 1.72
C ILE A 198 1.21 30.30 2.83
N GLU A 199 0.40 29.72 3.71
CA GLU A 199 -0.24 30.45 4.82
C GLU A 199 0.79 30.91 5.86
N LEU A 200 1.83 30.11 6.14
CA LEU A 200 2.95 30.52 6.99
C LEU A 200 3.72 31.71 6.36
N ALA A 201 3.98 31.67 5.05
CA ALA A 201 4.70 32.72 4.34
C ALA A 201 3.90 34.03 4.25
N THR A 202 2.59 33.93 4.02
CA THR A 202 1.68 35.09 3.92
C THR A 202 1.14 35.57 5.27
N ARG A 203 1.32 34.76 6.33
CA ARG A 203 0.83 34.99 7.70
C ARG A 203 -0.67 35.22 7.80
N ARG A 204 -1.43 34.57 6.92
CA ARG A 204 -2.89 34.63 6.91
C ARG A 204 -3.46 33.33 6.35
N ARG A 205 -4.71 33.06 6.72
CA ARG A 205 -5.49 32.00 6.10
C ARG A 205 -5.83 32.41 4.66
N VAL A 206 -5.75 31.45 3.75
CA VAL A 206 -6.18 31.59 2.36
C VAL A 206 -7.40 30.69 2.15
N VAL A 207 -8.43 31.20 1.47
CA VAL A 207 -9.64 30.43 1.18
C VAL A 207 -9.29 29.31 0.19
N ARG A 208 -9.60 28.07 0.56
CA ARG A 208 -9.42 26.89 -0.29
C ARG A 208 -10.77 26.40 -0.79
N ILE A 209 -10.81 26.07 -2.06
CA ILE A 209 -12.01 25.57 -2.74
C ILE A 209 -11.65 24.22 -3.37
N GLY A 210 -12.27 23.14 -2.88
CA GLY A 210 -12.11 21.81 -3.46
C GLY A 210 -13.18 21.54 -4.51
N LEU A 211 -12.77 21.19 -5.73
CA LEU A 211 -13.67 20.70 -6.77
C LEU A 211 -13.53 19.19 -6.87
N SER A 212 -14.65 18.48 -6.88
CA SER A 212 -14.62 17.03 -7.08
C SER A 212 -15.94 16.51 -7.61
N ALA A 213 -15.89 15.33 -8.22
CA ALA A 213 -17.06 14.47 -8.32
C ALA A 213 -17.59 14.10 -6.92
N THR A 214 -18.80 13.53 -6.86
CA THR A 214 -19.48 13.09 -5.63
C THR A 214 -18.56 12.30 -4.69
N PHE A 215 -18.43 12.74 -3.43
CA PHE A 215 -17.73 12.02 -2.37
C PHE A 215 -18.69 11.08 -1.63
N ALA A 216 -18.18 9.95 -1.12
CA ALA A 216 -18.90 9.16 -0.11
C ALA A 216 -18.79 9.78 1.28
N ASP A 217 -17.58 10.20 1.64
CA ASP A 217 -17.28 10.82 2.94
C ASP A 217 -16.81 12.26 2.74
N PHE A 218 -17.71 13.19 3.00
CA PHE A 218 -17.41 14.60 2.96
C PHE A 218 -16.61 15.09 4.17
N SER A 219 -16.62 14.35 5.29
CA SER A 219 -15.77 14.67 6.43
C SER A 219 -14.31 14.48 6.06
N ALA A 220 -13.96 13.33 5.48
CA ALA A 220 -12.60 13.07 5.02
C ALA A 220 -12.14 14.06 3.93
N ALA A 221 -13.03 14.42 3.01
CA ALA A 221 -12.74 15.44 1.99
C ALA A 221 -12.52 16.83 2.59
N ALA A 222 -13.32 17.21 3.59
CA ALA A 222 -13.18 18.47 4.32
C ALA A 222 -11.90 18.51 5.16
N ASP A 223 -11.58 17.44 5.88
CA ASP A 223 -10.34 17.29 6.64
C ASP A 223 -9.12 17.30 5.73
N PHE A 224 -9.21 16.72 4.53
CA PHE A 224 -8.14 16.86 3.54
C PHE A 224 -7.94 18.32 3.11
N LEU A 225 -9.02 19.03 2.75
CA LEU A 225 -8.96 20.42 2.32
C LEU A 225 -8.41 21.33 3.43
N ARG A 226 -8.85 21.08 4.67
CA ARG A 226 -8.44 21.81 5.86
C ARG A 226 -8.17 20.88 7.05
N PRO A 227 -6.91 20.41 7.20
CA PRO A 227 -6.53 19.53 8.31
C PRO A 227 -6.92 20.09 9.68
N ARG A 228 -7.50 19.24 10.53
CA ARG A 228 -8.01 19.54 11.89
C ARG A 228 -9.15 20.55 11.99
N ARG A 229 -9.63 21.07 10.86
CA ARG A 229 -10.75 22.01 10.79
C ARG A 229 -11.69 21.70 9.62
N GLY A 230 -11.86 20.42 9.28
CA GLY A 230 -12.81 20.01 8.25
C GLY A 230 -14.25 20.43 8.59
N ALA A 231 -14.61 20.49 9.87
CA ALA A 231 -15.91 20.97 10.31
C ALA A 231 -16.21 22.45 9.93
N ASP A 232 -15.17 23.26 9.67
CA ASP A 232 -15.32 24.66 9.23
C ASP A 232 -15.55 24.79 7.71
N VAL A 233 -15.48 23.69 6.96
CA VAL A 233 -15.60 23.66 5.49
C VAL A 233 -17.07 23.57 5.11
N GLU A 234 -17.50 24.49 4.25
CA GLU A 234 -18.85 24.47 3.69
C GLU A 234 -18.93 23.55 2.48
N VAL A 235 -19.95 22.67 2.45
CA VAL A 235 -20.12 21.72 1.35
C VAL A 235 -21.33 22.11 0.50
N VAL A 236 -21.07 22.54 -0.73
CA VAL A 236 -22.07 22.86 -1.75
C VAL A 236 -22.32 21.63 -2.61
N ARG A 237 -23.58 21.18 -2.65
CA ARG A 237 -23.98 19.94 -3.33
C ARG A 237 -25.18 20.17 -4.24
N ASP A 238 -25.21 19.42 -5.34
CA ASP A 238 -26.40 19.28 -6.17
C ASP A 238 -26.96 17.85 -6.05
N GLU A 239 -28.00 17.69 -5.24
CA GLU A 239 -28.69 16.40 -5.06
C GLU A 239 -29.66 16.09 -6.23
N SER A 240 -29.92 17.06 -7.11
CA SER A 240 -30.94 16.96 -8.16
C SER A 240 -30.42 16.40 -9.50
N GLU A 241 -29.10 16.30 -9.69
CA GLU A 241 -28.47 15.77 -10.91
C GLU A 241 -28.28 14.24 -10.92
N GLY A 242 -28.78 13.52 -9.91
CA GLY A 242 -28.65 12.06 -9.77
C GLY A 242 -29.57 11.20 -10.66
N ARG A 243 -30.39 11.79 -11.55
CA ARG A 243 -31.32 11.07 -12.44
C ARG A 243 -30.93 11.20 -13.92
N SER A 244 -29.66 11.00 -14.27
CA SER A 244 -29.35 10.66 -15.65
C SER A 244 -29.78 9.22 -15.91
N ASP A 245 -30.56 8.99 -16.97
CA ASP A 245 -30.90 7.63 -17.38
C ASP A 245 -29.62 6.86 -17.68
N LEU A 246 -29.29 5.88 -16.83
CA LEU A 246 -28.14 5.01 -17.02
C LEU A 246 -28.59 3.73 -17.74
N ARG A 247 -28.05 3.50 -18.94
CA ARG A 247 -28.15 2.23 -19.65
C ARG A 247 -26.95 1.37 -19.29
N LEU A 248 -27.20 0.32 -18.54
CA LEU A 248 -26.18 -0.56 -17.99
C LEU A 248 -26.32 -1.98 -18.53
N GLN A 249 -25.21 -2.58 -18.95
CA GLN A 249 -25.13 -4.00 -19.31
C GLN A 249 -23.81 -4.61 -18.81
N VAL A 250 -23.87 -5.78 -18.20
CA VAL A 250 -22.71 -6.60 -17.85
C VAL A 250 -22.77 -7.88 -18.67
N ARG A 251 -21.70 -8.18 -19.40
CA ARG A 251 -21.59 -9.32 -20.30
C ARG A 251 -20.56 -10.32 -19.83
N GLY A 252 -20.97 -11.59 -19.76
CA GLY A 252 -20.10 -12.70 -19.36
C GLY A 252 -19.52 -13.41 -20.58
N TYR A 253 -18.25 -13.81 -20.48
CA TYR A 253 -17.55 -14.63 -21.46
C TYR A 253 -16.84 -15.78 -20.75
N ARG A 254 -16.85 -16.97 -21.37
CA ARG A 254 -16.15 -18.15 -20.85
C ARG A 254 -14.90 -18.41 -21.67
N LEU A 255 -13.76 -18.50 -21.01
CA LEU A 255 -12.51 -18.92 -21.64
C LEU A 255 -12.41 -20.45 -21.62
N SER A 256 -11.90 -21.04 -22.69
CA SER A 256 -11.50 -22.45 -22.70
C SER A 256 -10.42 -22.69 -21.63
N PRO A 257 -10.47 -23.80 -20.86
CA PRO A 257 -9.40 -24.15 -19.93
C PRO A 257 -8.05 -24.25 -20.68
N PRO A 258 -6.92 -23.81 -20.10
CA PRO A 258 -5.63 -23.97 -20.75
C PRO A 258 -5.30 -25.46 -20.97
N PRO A 259 -4.78 -25.88 -22.14
CA PRO A 259 -4.34 -27.24 -22.35
C PRO A 259 -3.19 -27.57 -21.40
N ARG A 260 -3.27 -28.72 -20.70
CA ARG A 260 -2.24 -29.17 -19.76
C ARG A 260 -1.12 -29.87 -20.54
N GLU A 261 0.08 -29.30 -20.54
CA GLU A 261 1.26 -29.94 -21.12
C GLU A 261 1.69 -31.14 -20.27
N SER A 262 1.62 -32.33 -20.86
CA SER A 262 2.26 -33.54 -20.36
C SER A 262 3.75 -33.47 -20.63
N GLY A 263 4.54 -33.17 -19.58
CA GLY A 263 5.94 -33.56 -19.43
C GLY A 263 6.88 -33.35 -20.63
N GLU A 264 7.20 -32.10 -20.98
CA GLU A 264 8.50 -31.76 -21.57
C GLU A 264 8.81 -30.29 -21.22
N GLN A 265 9.90 -30.07 -20.48
CA GLN A 265 10.41 -28.73 -20.18
C GLN A 265 10.90 -28.11 -21.47
N HIS A 266 10.11 -27.22 -22.09
CA HIS A 266 10.49 -25.93 -22.68
C HIS A 266 9.33 -25.38 -23.52
N ARG A 267 8.90 -24.15 -23.17
CA ARG A 267 7.86 -23.29 -23.78
C ARG A 267 6.43 -23.50 -23.27
N ARG A 268 6.11 -22.82 -22.15
CA ARG A 268 4.72 -22.39 -21.85
C ARG A 268 4.08 -21.83 -23.13
N PRO A 269 2.95 -22.35 -23.61
CA PRO A 269 2.18 -21.68 -24.66
C PRO A 269 1.62 -20.40 -24.05
N LYS A 270 2.10 -19.25 -24.55
CA LYS A 270 1.55 -17.95 -24.19
C LYS A 270 0.14 -17.83 -24.78
N GLN A 271 -0.72 -17.14 -24.04
CA GLN A 271 -2.13 -16.85 -24.28
C GLN A 271 -2.38 -16.11 -25.61
N THR A 272 -2.20 -16.76 -26.76
CA THR A 272 -2.42 -16.18 -28.08
C THR A 272 -3.17 -17.15 -28.98
N ALA A 273 -4.40 -17.49 -28.58
CA ALA A 273 -5.46 -17.95 -29.46
C ALA A 273 -6.75 -18.04 -28.61
N PHE A 274 -7.59 -17.02 -28.71
CA PHE A 274 -8.92 -17.04 -28.12
C PHE A 274 -9.82 -17.94 -28.98
N GLU A 275 -9.65 -19.26 -28.90
CA GLU A 275 -10.58 -20.20 -29.51
C GLU A 275 -11.80 -20.38 -28.60
N PHE A 276 -12.90 -19.76 -29.01
CA PHE A 276 -14.23 -19.95 -28.44
C PHE A 276 -14.97 -20.98 -29.29
N THR A 277 -15.54 -22.01 -28.67
CA THR A 277 -16.46 -22.92 -29.33
C THR A 277 -17.87 -22.33 -29.30
N ASP A 278 -18.41 -22.00 -30.47
CA ASP A 278 -19.85 -21.81 -30.67
C ASP A 278 -20.33 -22.92 -31.60
N GLU A 279 -21.20 -23.81 -31.11
CA GLU A 279 -21.80 -24.89 -31.93
C GLU A 279 -22.80 -24.33 -32.96
N ASN A 280 -23.08 -23.03 -32.95
CA ASN A 280 -24.06 -22.37 -33.79
C ASN A 280 -23.44 -21.39 -34.81
N GLY A 281 -22.63 -21.90 -35.73
CA GLY A 281 -22.47 -21.38 -37.10
C GLY A 281 -22.27 -19.88 -37.34
N SER A 282 -21.80 -19.11 -36.35
CA SER A 282 -21.57 -17.66 -36.44
C SER A 282 -20.08 -17.40 -36.66
N SER A 283 -19.73 -16.28 -37.31
CA SER A 283 -18.34 -15.95 -37.65
C SER A 283 -17.42 -16.01 -36.41
N PRO A 284 -16.17 -16.55 -36.49
CA PRO A 284 -15.26 -16.74 -35.34
C PRO A 284 -15.03 -15.48 -34.48
N CYS A 285 -15.21 -14.29 -35.07
CA CYS A 285 -15.04 -13.03 -34.37
C CYS A 285 -16.19 -12.69 -33.39
N GLU A 286 -17.40 -13.24 -33.57
CA GLU A 286 -18.59 -12.82 -32.84
C GLU A 286 -18.64 -13.27 -31.38
N GLY A 287 -17.94 -14.35 -31.03
CA GLY A 287 -17.85 -14.90 -29.66
C GLY A 287 -16.86 -14.19 -28.74
N THR A 288 -16.10 -13.21 -29.24
CA THR A 288 -15.02 -12.54 -28.48
C THR A 288 -15.46 -11.18 -27.92
N ILE A 289 -14.82 -10.72 -26.84
CA ILE A 289 -15.00 -9.35 -26.32
C ILE A 289 -14.62 -8.32 -27.41
N ALA A 290 -13.47 -8.51 -28.07
CA ALA A 290 -13.01 -7.61 -29.12
C ALA A 290 -14.00 -7.51 -30.30
N GLY A 291 -14.56 -8.63 -30.76
CA GLY A 291 -15.54 -8.63 -31.85
C GLY A 291 -16.87 -7.99 -31.45
N HIS A 292 -17.30 -8.11 -30.19
CA HIS A 292 -18.47 -7.38 -29.71
C HIS A 292 -18.19 -5.87 -29.59
N LEU A 293 -17.05 -5.47 -29.02
CA LEU A 293 -16.62 -4.07 -28.95
C LEU A 293 -16.58 -3.45 -30.36
N PHE A 294 -15.96 -4.13 -31.31
CA PHE A 294 -15.86 -3.70 -32.71
C PHE A 294 -17.22 -3.43 -33.36
N ARG A 295 -18.18 -4.34 -33.15
CA ARG A 295 -19.53 -4.25 -33.71
C ARG A 295 -20.35 -3.09 -33.14
N VAL A 296 -20.20 -2.85 -31.83
CA VAL A 296 -21.07 -1.92 -31.09
C VAL A 296 -20.50 -0.51 -30.99
N LEU A 297 -19.17 -0.36 -30.99
CA LEU A 297 -18.51 0.92 -30.74
C LEU A 297 -18.04 1.64 -32.01
N ARG A 298 -17.92 0.93 -33.15
CA ARG A 298 -17.49 1.58 -34.40
C ARG A 298 -18.50 2.66 -34.84
N GLY A 299 -17.98 3.76 -35.36
CA GLY A 299 -18.75 4.90 -35.88
C GLY A 299 -19.25 5.83 -34.78
N GLN A 300 -18.76 5.67 -33.56
CA GLN A 300 -19.11 6.46 -32.38
C GLN A 300 -17.87 6.82 -31.57
N ASP A 301 -18.01 7.81 -30.69
CA ASP A 301 -16.95 8.18 -29.76
C ASP A 301 -17.10 7.41 -28.45
N ASN A 302 -16.09 6.62 -28.09
CA ASN A 302 -16.19 5.71 -26.94
C ASN A 302 -14.91 5.66 -26.12
N LEU A 303 -15.06 5.27 -24.85
CA LEU A 303 -13.96 4.98 -23.96
C LEU A 303 -14.03 3.52 -23.51
N VAL A 304 -12.97 2.76 -23.73
CA VAL A 304 -12.85 1.35 -23.31
C VAL A 304 -11.77 1.26 -22.25
N PHE A 305 -12.16 1.18 -20.99
CA PHE A 305 -11.24 1.05 -19.87
C PHE A 305 -10.81 -0.40 -19.67
N ALA A 306 -9.52 -0.64 -19.49
CA ALA A 306 -8.98 -1.92 -19.06
C ALA A 306 -8.12 -1.77 -17.79
N ASN A 307 -8.02 -2.85 -17.01
CA ASN A 307 -7.35 -2.85 -15.72
C ASN A 307 -5.82 -2.89 -15.82
N SER A 308 -5.26 -3.18 -16.99
CA SER A 308 -3.81 -3.23 -17.21
C SER A 308 -3.41 -2.59 -18.54
N ARG A 309 -2.18 -2.09 -18.62
CA ARG A 309 -1.60 -1.58 -19.87
C ARG A 309 -1.46 -2.71 -20.91
N SER A 310 -1.15 -3.94 -20.47
CA SER A 310 -1.13 -5.11 -21.34
C SER A 310 -2.49 -5.36 -21.99
N ASP A 311 -3.59 -5.33 -21.23
CA ASP A 311 -4.93 -5.50 -21.79
C ASP A 311 -5.25 -4.40 -22.82
N VAL A 312 -4.91 -3.13 -22.53
CA VAL A 312 -5.10 -2.03 -23.48
C VAL A 312 -4.42 -2.34 -24.81
N GLU A 313 -3.17 -2.79 -24.78
CA GLU A 313 -2.40 -3.14 -25.97
C GLU A 313 -3.01 -4.35 -26.70
N THR A 314 -3.36 -5.42 -25.98
CA THR A 314 -3.98 -6.64 -26.54
C THR A 314 -5.31 -6.34 -27.24
N TYR A 315 -6.21 -5.61 -26.58
CA TYR A 315 -7.51 -5.28 -27.17
C TYR A 315 -7.38 -4.29 -28.32
N SER A 316 -6.45 -3.32 -28.24
CA SER A 316 -6.20 -2.38 -29.35
C SER A 316 -5.66 -3.10 -30.58
N ASP A 317 -4.71 -4.03 -30.42
CA ASP A 317 -4.20 -4.86 -31.53
C ASP A 317 -5.31 -5.72 -32.13
N SER A 318 -6.12 -6.39 -31.30
CA SER A 318 -7.24 -7.22 -31.75
C SER A 318 -8.32 -6.42 -32.51
N LEU A 319 -8.64 -5.21 -32.05
CA LEU A 319 -9.62 -4.32 -32.69
C LEU A 319 -9.07 -3.72 -34.00
N ARG A 320 -7.77 -3.47 -34.07
CA ARG A 320 -7.07 -3.08 -35.29
C ARG A 320 -7.11 -4.20 -36.32
N GLU A 321 -6.77 -5.42 -35.92
CA GLU A 321 -6.84 -6.60 -36.78
C GLU A 321 -8.27 -6.82 -37.33
N ALA A 322 -9.30 -6.64 -36.49
CA ALA A 322 -10.69 -6.66 -36.93
C ALA A 322 -11.00 -5.55 -37.95
N SER A 323 -10.45 -4.34 -37.76
CA SER A 323 -10.61 -3.21 -38.69
C SER A 323 -9.96 -3.49 -40.04
N ASP A 324 -8.75 -4.05 -40.04
CA ASP A 324 -7.99 -4.44 -41.23
C ASP A 324 -8.72 -5.57 -41.97
N ALA A 325 -9.20 -6.60 -41.27
CA ALA A 325 -9.96 -7.71 -41.84
C ALA A 325 -11.27 -7.25 -42.49
N ALA A 326 -11.97 -6.29 -41.86
CA ALA A 326 -13.18 -5.68 -42.40
C ALA A 326 -12.91 -4.58 -43.45
N ARG A 327 -11.64 -4.25 -43.72
CA ARG A 327 -11.19 -3.20 -44.66
C ARG A 327 -11.81 -1.83 -44.40
N VAL A 328 -11.76 -1.39 -43.16
CA VAL A 328 -12.24 -0.06 -42.75
C VAL A 328 -11.15 0.76 -42.07
N PRO A 329 -11.36 2.08 -41.86
CA PRO A 329 -10.48 2.87 -41.01
C PRO A 329 -10.41 2.32 -39.58
N ASN A 330 -9.21 2.33 -38.99
CA ASN A 330 -9.05 1.99 -37.58
C ASN A 330 -9.45 3.18 -36.69
N GLU A 331 -10.52 2.98 -35.93
CA GLU A 331 -11.05 3.93 -34.96
C GLU A 331 -10.63 3.61 -33.52
N PHE A 332 -9.99 2.45 -33.29
CA PHE A 332 -9.61 1.96 -31.96
C PHE A 332 -8.14 2.25 -31.68
N LEU A 333 -7.89 3.14 -30.71
CA LEU A 333 -6.56 3.64 -30.40
C LEU A 333 -6.21 3.42 -28.93
N PRO A 334 -4.99 2.94 -28.60
CA PRO A 334 -4.56 2.78 -27.22
C PRO A 334 -4.26 4.14 -26.57
N HIS A 335 -4.49 4.24 -25.27
CA HIS A 335 -4.20 5.43 -24.48
C HIS A 335 -3.81 5.08 -23.03
N HIS A 336 -2.51 5.09 -22.71
CA HIS A 336 -2.00 4.86 -21.35
C HIS A 336 -0.69 5.62 -21.11
N GLY A 337 -0.26 5.71 -19.84
CA GLY A 337 0.84 6.59 -19.42
C GLY A 337 2.21 6.28 -20.02
N SER A 338 2.41 5.05 -20.49
CA SER A 338 3.64 4.63 -21.20
C SER A 338 3.72 5.12 -22.63
N LEU A 339 2.62 5.59 -23.25
CA LEU A 339 2.66 6.13 -24.60
C LEU A 339 3.28 7.52 -24.64
N SER A 340 3.96 7.83 -25.74
CA SER A 340 4.53 9.14 -25.96
C SER A 340 3.45 10.23 -25.90
N LYS A 341 3.88 11.43 -25.51
CA LYS A 341 2.98 12.58 -25.38
C LYS A 341 2.21 12.85 -26.67
N GLN A 342 2.91 12.80 -27.81
CA GLN A 342 2.33 13.04 -29.12
C GLN A 342 1.18 12.06 -29.43
N LEU A 343 1.40 10.75 -29.22
CA LEU A 343 0.36 9.75 -29.47
C LEU A 343 -0.88 9.96 -28.58
N ARG A 344 -0.68 10.38 -27.32
CA ARG A 344 -1.80 10.69 -26.41
C ARG A 344 -2.57 11.93 -26.86
N GLU A 345 -1.87 13.01 -27.18
CA GLU A 345 -2.48 14.25 -27.68
C GLU A 345 -3.23 14.03 -29.01
N ASP A 346 -2.73 13.18 -29.90
CA ASP A 346 -3.40 12.82 -31.16
C ASP A 346 -4.75 12.11 -30.89
N VAL A 347 -4.79 11.19 -29.92
CA VAL A 347 -6.04 10.50 -29.52
C VAL A 347 -7.02 11.47 -28.86
N GLU A 348 -6.53 12.32 -27.94
CA GLU A 348 -7.34 13.34 -27.25
C GLU A 348 -7.94 14.35 -28.25
N ALA A 349 -7.15 14.80 -29.23
CA ALA A 349 -7.61 15.71 -30.28
C ALA A 349 -8.67 15.06 -31.18
N ARG A 350 -8.49 13.78 -31.53
CA ARG A 350 -9.50 13.02 -32.29
C ARG A 350 -10.81 12.85 -31.53
N LEU A 351 -10.77 12.59 -30.22
CA LEU A 351 -11.98 12.52 -29.39
C LEU A 351 -12.71 13.87 -29.26
N LYS A 352 -11.98 14.99 -29.35
CA LYS A 352 -12.57 16.34 -29.37
C LYS A 352 -13.23 16.66 -30.72
N ASP A 353 -12.81 16.02 -31.81
CA ASP A 353 -13.29 16.27 -33.16
C ASP A 353 -14.57 15.46 -33.46
N PRO A 354 -15.75 16.11 -33.56
CA PRO A 354 -17.01 15.40 -33.81
C PRO A 354 -17.12 14.79 -35.22
N SER A 355 -16.17 15.07 -36.12
CA SER A 355 -16.16 14.53 -37.49
C SER A 355 -15.44 13.18 -37.62
N THR A 356 -14.66 12.79 -36.61
CA THR A 356 -13.79 11.61 -36.66
C THR A 356 -14.13 10.62 -35.53
N PRO A 357 -14.98 9.61 -35.78
CA PRO A 357 -15.31 8.59 -34.78
C PRO A 357 -14.07 7.96 -34.18
N THR A 358 -13.96 7.98 -32.86
CA THR A 358 -12.76 7.53 -32.16
C THR A 358 -13.11 6.79 -30.87
N THR A 359 -12.59 5.57 -30.75
CA THR A 359 -12.65 4.77 -29.53
C THR A 359 -11.27 4.69 -28.89
N ALA A 360 -11.12 5.30 -27.71
CA ALA A 360 -9.88 5.18 -26.94
C ALA A 360 -9.93 3.97 -26.00
N VAL A 361 -9.05 3.01 -26.23
CA VAL A 361 -8.80 1.88 -25.31
C VAL A 361 -7.77 2.33 -24.29
N CYS A 362 -8.14 2.48 -23.03
CA CYS A 362 -7.36 3.24 -22.06
C CYS A 362 -7.26 2.57 -20.69
N THR A 363 -6.24 2.96 -19.93
CA THR A 363 -6.20 2.72 -18.47
C THR A 363 -6.92 3.88 -17.76
N SER A 364 -6.64 4.11 -16.47
CA SER A 364 -7.16 5.28 -15.73
C SER A 364 -6.70 6.66 -16.26
N THR A 365 -5.93 6.72 -17.35
CA THR A 365 -5.44 7.98 -17.94
C THR A 365 -6.55 8.90 -18.44
N LEU A 366 -7.68 8.34 -18.89
CA LEU A 366 -8.87 9.10 -19.32
C LEU A 366 -10.03 9.02 -18.31
N GLU A 367 -9.76 8.51 -17.11
CA GLU A 367 -10.74 8.51 -16.01
C GLU A 367 -10.98 9.95 -15.51
N MET A 368 -9.92 10.76 -15.52
CA MET A 368 -9.85 12.10 -14.93
C MET A 368 -10.01 13.23 -15.96
N GLY A 369 -10.35 14.42 -15.43
CA GLY A 369 -10.94 15.64 -16.03
C GLY A 369 -10.56 16.18 -17.42
N VAL A 370 -9.73 15.54 -18.24
CA VAL A 370 -9.42 16.03 -19.60
C VAL A 370 -10.72 16.15 -20.40
N ASP A 371 -10.96 17.34 -20.99
CA ASP A 371 -12.14 17.54 -21.82
C ASP A 371 -11.95 16.85 -23.17
N ILE A 372 -12.32 15.58 -23.26
CA ILE A 372 -12.29 14.80 -24.50
C ILE A 372 -13.63 14.86 -25.24
N GLY A 373 -14.46 15.88 -24.97
CA GLY A 373 -15.85 15.91 -25.45
C GLY A 373 -16.77 14.94 -24.67
N SER A 374 -17.88 14.55 -25.30
CA SER A 374 -18.83 13.58 -24.71
C SER A 374 -18.69 12.26 -25.43
N ALA A 375 -18.24 11.22 -24.73
CA ALA A 375 -18.35 9.87 -25.27
C ALA A 375 -19.83 9.47 -25.38
N ASP A 376 -20.18 8.74 -26.43
CA ASP A 376 -21.48 8.09 -26.59
C ASP A 376 -21.61 6.91 -25.63
N SER A 377 -20.51 6.20 -25.34
CA SER A 377 -20.51 5.15 -24.32
C SER A 377 -19.16 4.87 -23.66
N VAL A 378 -19.25 4.24 -22.50
CA VAL A 378 -18.12 3.76 -21.71
C VAL A 378 -18.19 2.24 -21.60
N ALA A 379 -17.08 1.57 -21.88
CA ALA A 379 -16.88 0.15 -21.69
C ALA A 379 -15.81 -0.10 -20.62
N GLN A 380 -15.98 -1.16 -19.84
CA GLN A 380 -15.03 -1.63 -18.83
C GLN A 380 -14.69 -3.09 -19.13
N ILE A 381 -13.40 -3.41 -19.27
CA ILE A 381 -12.90 -4.77 -19.44
C ILE A 381 -12.34 -5.26 -18.11
N GLY A 382 -12.84 -6.41 -17.65
CA GLY A 382 -12.49 -7.00 -16.37
C GLY A 382 -13.23 -6.35 -15.18
N PRO A 383 -13.14 -6.96 -13.99
CA PRO A 383 -13.86 -6.49 -12.82
C PRO A 383 -13.31 -5.12 -12.35
N PRO A 384 -14.17 -4.12 -12.09
CA PRO A 384 -13.72 -2.87 -11.47
C PRO A 384 -13.23 -3.13 -10.03
N TYR A 385 -12.22 -2.37 -9.59
CA TYR A 385 -11.67 -2.45 -8.22
C TYR A 385 -12.29 -1.43 -7.26
N SER A 386 -12.74 -0.28 -7.78
CA SER A 386 -13.32 0.82 -7.01
C SER A 386 -14.63 1.30 -7.64
N VAL A 387 -15.60 1.56 -6.77
CA VAL A 387 -16.89 2.17 -7.07
C VAL A 387 -16.70 3.64 -7.46
N ALA A 388 -15.85 4.38 -6.75
CA ALA A 388 -15.50 5.76 -7.09
C ALA A 388 -14.93 5.86 -8.51
N ALA A 389 -13.96 5.00 -8.84
CA ALA A 389 -13.34 4.96 -10.16
C ALA A 389 -14.36 4.65 -11.27
N LEU A 390 -15.21 3.63 -11.07
CA LEU A 390 -16.27 3.29 -12.03
C LEU A 390 -17.24 4.45 -12.25
N ARG A 391 -17.65 5.15 -11.19
CA ARG A 391 -18.54 6.31 -11.27
C ARG A 391 -17.94 7.46 -12.07
N GLN A 392 -16.64 7.69 -11.94
CA GLN A 392 -15.92 8.70 -12.73
C GLN A 392 -15.89 8.33 -14.20
N ARG A 393 -15.60 7.06 -14.53
CA ARG A 393 -15.63 6.53 -15.90
C ARG A 393 -17.01 6.72 -16.53
N VAL A 394 -18.09 6.34 -15.83
CA VAL A 394 -19.47 6.54 -16.30
C VAL A 394 -19.77 8.00 -16.58
N GLY A 395 -19.26 8.91 -15.74
CA GLY A 395 -19.39 10.36 -15.89
C GLY A 395 -18.72 10.95 -17.14
N ARG A 396 -17.99 10.16 -17.93
CA ARG A 396 -17.46 10.55 -19.25
C ARG A 396 -18.48 10.37 -20.38
N SER A 397 -19.56 9.61 -20.15
CA SER A 397 -20.67 9.41 -21.09
C SER A 397 -21.94 10.15 -20.66
N GLY A 398 -22.89 10.32 -21.58
CA GLY A 398 -24.22 10.86 -21.26
C GLY A 398 -24.26 12.38 -21.04
N ARG A 399 -23.47 13.17 -21.78
CA ARG A 399 -23.58 14.64 -21.76
C ARG A 399 -24.72 15.12 -22.66
N ARG A 400 -25.20 16.35 -22.44
CA ARG A 400 -26.21 17.06 -23.27
C ARG A 400 -27.58 16.35 -23.37
N GLY A 401 -28.02 15.69 -22.29
CA GLY A 401 -29.34 15.08 -22.21
C GLY A 401 -29.46 13.68 -22.83
N LYS A 402 -28.37 13.11 -23.38
CA LYS A 402 -28.32 11.68 -23.74
C LYS A 402 -28.17 10.82 -22.47
N PRO A 403 -28.73 9.60 -22.43
CA PRO A 403 -28.50 8.67 -21.33
C PRO A 403 -27.01 8.28 -21.25
N ALA A 404 -26.50 8.09 -20.04
CA ALA A 404 -25.16 7.51 -19.85
C ALA A 404 -25.21 6.02 -20.22
N VAL A 405 -24.17 5.51 -20.89
CA VAL A 405 -24.12 4.11 -21.33
C VAL A 405 -22.88 3.45 -20.76
N LEU A 406 -23.07 2.44 -19.92
CA LEU A 406 -22.02 1.64 -19.31
C LEU A 406 -22.14 0.18 -19.75
N ARG A 407 -21.06 -0.36 -20.33
CA ARG A 407 -20.93 -1.78 -20.70
C ARG A 407 -19.76 -2.40 -19.95
N ILE A 408 -19.95 -3.51 -19.26
CA ILE A 408 -18.87 -4.22 -18.58
C ILE A 408 -18.69 -5.60 -19.22
N TYR A 409 -17.45 -5.98 -19.48
CA TYR A 409 -17.07 -7.24 -20.12
C TYR A 409 -16.24 -8.07 -19.16
N LEU A 410 -16.71 -9.28 -18.85
CA LEU A 410 -16.09 -10.16 -17.86
C LEU A 410 -15.69 -11.47 -18.50
N THR A 411 -14.49 -11.95 -18.14
CA THR A 411 -14.01 -13.28 -18.50
C THR A 411 -13.90 -14.14 -17.25
N GLU A 412 -14.49 -15.33 -17.32
CA GLU A 412 -14.34 -16.41 -16.35
C GLU A 412 -13.76 -17.64 -17.06
N THR A 413 -12.91 -18.40 -16.38
CA THR A 413 -12.33 -19.64 -16.91
C THR A 413 -13.39 -20.75 -16.98
N GLY A 414 -13.29 -21.67 -17.94
CA GLY A 414 -14.10 -22.88 -17.96
C GLY A 414 -13.85 -23.73 -16.71
N LEU A 415 -14.92 -24.35 -16.16
CA LEU A 415 -14.78 -25.26 -15.03
C LEU A 415 -14.52 -26.68 -15.53
N ASP A 416 -13.59 -27.37 -14.88
CA ASP A 416 -13.34 -28.80 -14.99
C ASP A 416 -13.41 -29.47 -13.59
N SER A 417 -13.14 -30.78 -13.50
CA SER A 417 -13.16 -31.51 -12.23
C SER A 417 -12.12 -31.04 -11.21
N GLU A 418 -11.04 -30.41 -11.67
CA GLU A 418 -9.89 -30.01 -10.85
C GLU A 418 -9.87 -28.49 -10.55
N THR A 419 -10.86 -27.75 -11.06
CA THR A 419 -10.92 -26.30 -10.88
C THR A 419 -11.07 -25.98 -9.40
N ASN A 420 -10.24 -25.06 -8.90
CA ASN A 420 -10.21 -24.69 -7.49
C ASN A 420 -11.53 -24.02 -7.06
N VAL A 421 -11.78 -24.01 -5.74
CA VAL A 421 -13.01 -23.46 -5.15
C VAL A 421 -13.18 -21.98 -5.49
N THR A 422 -12.10 -21.20 -5.44
CA THR A 422 -12.12 -19.76 -5.72
C THR A 422 -12.60 -19.43 -7.13
N ASP A 423 -12.20 -20.20 -8.13
CA ASP A 423 -12.60 -20.03 -9.53
C ASP A 423 -14.04 -20.49 -9.76
N ARG A 424 -14.50 -21.54 -9.06
CA ARG A 424 -15.91 -22.00 -9.08
C ARG A 424 -16.88 -20.94 -8.56
N LEU A 425 -16.44 -20.09 -7.64
CA LEU A 425 -17.25 -19.00 -7.09
C LEU A 425 -17.50 -17.85 -8.08
N ARG A 426 -16.84 -17.81 -9.25
CA ARG A 426 -17.01 -16.73 -10.24
C ARG A 426 -16.77 -15.35 -9.62
N THR A 427 -15.69 -15.25 -8.84
CA THR A 427 -15.41 -14.07 -8.00
C THR A 427 -15.36 -12.76 -8.79
N ARG A 428 -14.94 -12.79 -10.06
CA ARG A 428 -14.91 -11.61 -10.94
C ARG A 428 -16.33 -11.13 -11.27
N THR A 429 -17.24 -12.07 -11.53
CA THR A 429 -18.67 -11.81 -11.75
C THR A 429 -19.31 -11.16 -10.53
N PHE A 430 -19.11 -11.73 -9.35
CA PHE A 430 -19.69 -11.20 -8.10
C PHE A 430 -19.06 -9.86 -7.68
N GLN A 431 -17.75 -9.68 -7.84
CA GLN A 431 -17.10 -8.40 -7.56
C GLN A 431 -17.67 -7.29 -8.44
N THR A 432 -17.86 -7.58 -9.72
CA THR A 432 -18.45 -6.60 -10.66
C THR A 432 -19.88 -6.26 -10.27
N ALA A 433 -20.70 -7.27 -9.97
CA ALA A 433 -22.06 -7.03 -9.54
C ALA A 433 -22.11 -6.22 -8.24
N ALA A 434 -21.23 -6.51 -7.27
CA ALA A 434 -21.15 -5.77 -6.02
C ALA A 434 -20.76 -4.29 -6.22
N VAL A 435 -19.75 -4.02 -7.04
CA VAL A 435 -19.30 -2.64 -7.33
C VAL A 435 -20.41 -1.86 -8.06
N VAL A 436 -21.08 -2.50 -9.02
CA VAL A 436 -22.20 -1.90 -9.75
C VAL A 436 -23.37 -1.59 -8.81
N ASP A 437 -23.77 -2.54 -7.96
CA ASP A 437 -24.84 -2.34 -6.98
C ASP A 437 -24.52 -1.20 -6.01
N LEU A 438 -23.28 -1.13 -5.52
CA LEU A 438 -22.84 -0.06 -4.62
C LEU A 438 -22.82 1.30 -5.33
N MET A 439 -22.42 1.36 -6.60
CA MET A 439 -22.48 2.56 -7.43
C MET A 439 -23.91 3.06 -7.58
N LEU A 440 -24.85 2.16 -7.88
CA LEU A 440 -26.28 2.47 -8.01
C LEU A 440 -26.90 2.93 -6.68
N LYS A 441 -26.36 2.47 -5.55
CA LYS A 441 -26.72 2.93 -4.20
C LYS A 441 -25.94 4.17 -3.74
N HIS A 442 -25.13 4.78 -4.61
CA HIS A 442 -24.30 5.95 -4.32
C HIS A 442 -23.34 5.77 -3.12
N TRP A 443 -22.88 4.54 -2.89
CA TRP A 443 -21.81 4.27 -1.94
C TRP A 443 -20.45 4.32 -2.64
N TYR A 444 -19.43 4.92 -2.03
CA TYR A 444 -18.06 4.98 -2.54
C TYR A 444 -17.06 4.69 -1.41
N GLU A 445 -15.85 4.28 -1.76
CA GLU A 445 -14.83 3.93 -0.77
C GLU A 445 -14.40 5.16 0.06
N PRO A 446 -14.25 5.02 1.40
CA PRO A 446 -13.61 6.06 2.21
C PRO A 446 -12.10 6.12 1.92
N PRO A 447 -11.50 7.31 1.84
CA PRO A 447 -10.06 7.44 1.62
C PRO A 447 -9.26 7.08 2.87
N ALA A 448 -8.03 6.59 2.68
CA ALA A 448 -7.11 6.29 3.78
C ALA A 448 -6.48 7.57 4.35
N MET A 449 -6.92 8.02 5.53
CA MET A 449 -6.49 9.30 6.12
C MET A 449 -5.36 9.18 7.15
N THR A 450 -4.98 7.98 7.58
CA THR A 450 -4.10 7.74 8.75
C THR A 450 -2.66 7.35 8.38
N LYS A 451 -2.24 7.54 7.12
CA LYS A 451 -0.88 7.21 6.68
C LYS A 451 0.14 8.22 7.24
N LEU A 452 1.33 7.74 7.60
CA LEU A 452 2.42 8.58 8.11
C LEU A 452 3.11 9.42 7.02
N HIS A 453 3.11 8.94 5.76
CA HIS A 453 3.76 9.59 4.62
C HIS A 453 5.22 10.00 4.88
N LEU A 454 6.00 9.13 5.55
CA LEU A 454 7.37 9.46 5.98
C LEU A 454 8.30 9.81 4.82
N SER A 455 8.19 9.11 3.68
CA SER A 455 8.96 9.45 2.47
C SER A 455 8.64 10.88 1.98
N THR A 456 7.37 11.28 1.95
CA THR A 456 6.97 12.64 1.62
C THR A 456 7.45 13.63 2.68
N LEU A 457 7.45 13.27 3.97
CA LEU A 457 7.98 14.12 5.03
C LEU A 457 9.48 14.38 4.85
N ILE A 458 10.28 13.39 4.44
CA ILE A 458 11.71 13.58 4.10
C ILE A 458 11.84 14.66 3.01
N GLN A 459 11.09 14.51 1.92
CA GLN A 459 11.07 15.48 0.82
C GLN A 459 10.72 16.89 1.33
N GLN A 460 9.69 17.01 2.17
CA GLN A 460 9.25 18.30 2.70
C GLN A 460 10.25 18.91 3.68
N ILE A 461 10.95 18.11 4.50
CA ILE A 461 12.05 18.59 5.35
C ILE A 461 13.15 19.20 4.48
N LEU A 462 13.63 18.45 3.47
CA LEU A 462 14.65 18.94 2.54
C LEU A 462 14.20 20.20 1.80
N SER A 463 12.93 20.27 1.40
CA SER A 463 12.35 21.44 0.73
C SER A 463 12.32 22.67 1.62
N VAL A 464 11.91 22.55 2.89
CA VAL A 464 11.90 23.68 3.83
C VAL A 464 13.32 24.15 4.12
N VAL A 465 14.26 23.21 4.32
CA VAL A 465 15.68 23.54 4.51
C VAL A 465 16.24 24.27 3.28
N ALA A 466 15.96 23.79 2.07
CA ALA A 466 16.39 24.43 0.82
C ALA A 466 15.74 25.81 0.62
N GLN A 467 14.44 25.95 0.89
CA GLN A 467 13.68 27.19 0.77
C GLN A 467 14.30 28.32 1.61
N HIS A 468 14.71 28.01 2.84
CA HIS A 468 15.18 29.00 3.80
C HIS A 468 16.71 29.09 3.92
N GLY A 469 17.44 28.21 3.23
CA GLY A 469 18.90 28.09 3.41
C GLY A 469 19.31 27.48 4.75
N GLY A 470 18.37 26.82 5.44
CA GLY A 470 18.56 26.21 6.75
C GLY A 470 17.31 26.28 7.63
N ALA A 471 17.16 25.33 8.56
CA ALA A 471 16.10 25.36 9.57
C ALA A 471 16.51 24.60 10.83
N THR A 472 16.01 25.01 12.00
CA THR A 472 16.18 24.22 13.23
C THR A 472 15.18 23.07 13.29
N ALA A 473 15.52 22.00 14.02
CA ALA A 473 14.62 20.85 14.22
C ALA A 473 13.24 21.27 14.79
N GLY A 474 13.22 22.25 15.69
CA GLY A 474 11.98 22.79 16.27
C GLY A 474 11.12 23.53 15.24
N GLN A 475 11.73 24.32 14.34
CA GLN A 475 11.01 24.99 13.26
C GLN A 475 10.41 23.97 12.28
N LEU A 476 11.17 22.94 11.89
CA LEU A 476 10.68 21.88 11.00
C LEU A 476 9.51 21.10 11.62
N PHE A 477 9.65 20.65 12.87
CA PHE A 477 8.60 19.91 13.56
C PHE A 477 7.32 20.74 13.68
N ASN A 478 7.46 22.03 14.04
CA ASN A 478 6.30 22.91 14.18
C ASN A 478 5.60 23.14 12.84
N ALA A 479 6.35 23.41 11.77
CA ALA A 479 5.78 23.72 10.46
C ALA A 479 5.20 22.49 9.74
N LEU A 480 5.77 21.30 9.92
CA LEU A 480 5.39 20.10 9.17
C LEU A 480 4.47 19.15 9.95
N CYS A 481 4.70 18.97 11.25
CA CYS A 481 3.95 17.98 12.06
C CYS A 481 2.99 18.65 13.06
N ALA A 482 3.50 19.55 13.90
CA ALA A 482 2.73 20.08 15.03
C ALA A 482 1.61 21.02 14.59
N ALA A 483 1.84 21.89 13.60
CA ALA A 483 0.82 22.74 12.98
C ALA A 483 0.54 22.37 11.51
N GLY A 484 1.41 21.53 10.92
CA GLY A 484 1.34 21.10 9.52
C GLY A 484 0.55 19.79 9.31
N PRO A 485 0.60 19.25 8.08
CA PRO A 485 -0.24 18.12 7.66
C PRO A 485 0.25 16.73 8.11
N PHE A 486 1.49 16.59 8.58
CA PHE A 486 2.05 15.30 9.02
C PHE A 486 1.73 15.03 10.49
N GLU A 487 0.45 15.08 10.86
CA GLU A 487 0.01 15.09 12.26
C GLU A 487 0.18 13.75 12.99
N TYR A 488 0.18 12.65 12.25
CA TYR A 488 0.36 11.31 12.80
C TYR A 488 1.83 10.98 13.14
N VAL A 489 2.76 11.87 12.78
CA VAL A 489 4.18 11.70 13.11
C VAL A 489 4.47 12.26 14.49
N SER A 490 4.76 11.36 15.43
CA SER A 490 5.12 11.73 16.80
C SER A 490 6.48 12.45 16.86
N ARG A 491 6.71 13.19 17.96
CA ARG A 491 8.00 13.85 18.20
C ARG A 491 9.17 12.88 18.26
N SER A 492 8.98 11.69 18.84
CA SER A 492 10.02 10.65 18.91
C SER A 492 10.38 10.13 17.52
N GLN A 493 9.39 9.80 16.69
CA GLN A 493 9.59 9.38 15.30
C GLN A 493 10.28 10.48 14.49
N PHE A 494 9.90 11.75 14.67
CA PHE A 494 10.54 12.87 13.97
C PHE A 494 12.01 13.05 14.36
N VAL A 495 12.36 12.92 15.65
CA VAL A 495 13.75 12.98 16.11
C VAL A 495 14.56 11.81 15.58
N GLU A 496 13.99 10.60 15.57
CA GLU A 496 14.62 9.42 14.97
C GLU A 496 14.88 9.64 13.48
N LEU A 497 13.89 10.17 12.75
CA LEU A 497 13.99 10.51 11.33
C LEU A 497 15.16 11.47 11.09
N LEU A 498 15.22 12.60 11.79
CA LEU A 498 16.30 13.58 11.63
C LEU A 498 17.69 13.00 11.90
N ARG A 499 17.82 12.12 12.91
CA ARG A 499 19.08 11.43 13.19
C ARG A 499 19.48 10.51 12.04
N ASN A 500 18.53 9.76 11.49
CA ASN A 500 18.79 8.88 10.36
C ASN A 500 19.21 9.69 9.12
N LEU A 501 18.49 10.77 8.81
CA LEU A 501 18.83 11.70 7.72
C LEU A 501 20.22 12.34 7.88
N GLY A 502 20.64 12.60 9.12
CA GLY A 502 22.00 13.05 9.42
C GLY A 502 23.04 11.97 9.12
N SER A 503 22.79 10.73 9.53
CA SER A 503 23.71 9.60 9.30
C SER A 503 23.87 9.21 7.83
N THR A 504 22.84 9.46 7.00
CA THR A 504 22.86 9.22 5.56
C THR A 504 23.32 10.43 4.73
N GLU A 505 23.83 11.48 5.39
CA GLU A 505 24.26 12.74 4.75
C GLU A 505 23.16 13.44 3.93
N LEU A 506 21.88 13.19 4.24
CA LEU A 506 20.77 13.96 3.67
C LEU A 506 20.68 15.34 4.32
N LEU A 507 20.97 15.41 5.62
CA LEU A 507 21.09 16.65 6.37
C LEU A 507 22.47 16.72 7.03
N SER A 508 22.93 17.95 7.24
CA SER A 508 24.07 18.27 8.10
C SER A 508 23.60 19.24 9.18
N GLN A 509 24.26 19.24 10.34
CA GLN A 509 23.95 20.17 11.42
C GLN A 509 25.13 21.10 11.67
N ALA A 510 24.90 22.41 11.56
CA ALA A 510 25.86 23.44 11.93
C ALA A 510 26.00 23.56 13.46
N GLY A 511 27.08 24.19 13.92
CA GLY A 511 27.39 24.30 15.35
C GLY A 511 26.36 25.07 16.19
N ASP A 512 25.52 25.89 15.55
CA ASP A 512 24.41 26.62 16.16
C ASP A 512 23.09 25.81 16.22
N GLY A 513 23.12 24.56 15.73
CA GLY A 513 21.96 23.67 15.67
C GLY A 513 21.12 23.80 14.39
N THR A 514 21.49 24.68 13.46
CA THR A 514 20.82 24.83 12.15
C THR A 514 21.05 23.59 11.30
N LEU A 515 19.99 23.01 10.76
CA LEU A 515 20.05 21.91 9.80
C LEU A 515 20.17 22.47 8.38
N LEU A 516 21.14 21.97 7.64
CA LEU A 516 21.46 22.31 6.27
C LEU A 516 21.37 21.04 5.39
N PRO A 517 21.29 21.17 4.05
CA PRO A 517 21.45 20.00 3.19
C PRO A 517 22.80 19.33 3.45
N GLY A 518 22.83 18.01 3.57
CA GLY A 518 24.07 17.24 3.52
C GLY A 518 24.49 16.96 2.08
N VAL A 519 25.62 16.28 1.88
CA VAL A 519 26.18 16.02 0.54
C VAL A 519 25.23 15.20 -0.35
N VAL A 520 24.52 14.23 0.23
CA VAL A 520 23.49 13.45 -0.50
C VAL A 520 22.24 14.29 -0.68
N GLY A 521 21.82 15.01 0.36
CA GLY A 521 20.64 15.89 0.30
C GLY A 521 20.75 16.96 -0.78
N GLU A 522 21.90 17.60 -0.93
CA GLU A 522 22.16 18.61 -1.94
C GLU A 522 22.09 18.03 -3.37
N ARG A 523 22.60 16.80 -3.58
CA ARG A 523 22.46 16.10 -4.87
C ARG A 523 21.00 15.81 -5.20
N ILE A 524 20.22 15.36 -4.21
CA ILE A 524 18.79 15.07 -4.36
C ILE A 524 18.03 16.36 -4.70
N ILE A 525 18.18 17.42 -3.90
CA ILE A 525 17.45 18.70 -4.08
C ILE A 525 17.72 19.31 -5.46
N ASN A 526 18.96 19.22 -5.95
CA ASN A 526 19.34 19.78 -7.26
C ASN A 526 18.87 18.94 -8.46
N HIS A 527 18.36 17.73 -8.23
CA HIS A 527 17.86 16.87 -9.30
C HIS A 527 16.36 17.14 -9.57
N TYR A 528 15.97 17.23 -10.85
CA TYR A 528 14.60 17.59 -11.24
C TYR A 528 13.52 16.62 -10.71
N SER A 529 13.89 15.35 -10.46
CA SER A 529 12.97 14.36 -9.91
C SER A 529 12.57 14.68 -8.48
N PHE A 530 13.32 15.51 -7.74
CA PHE A 530 13.03 15.88 -6.35
C PHE A 530 11.62 16.42 -6.15
N TYR A 531 11.12 17.20 -7.11
CA TYR A 531 9.83 17.89 -6.97
C TYR A 531 8.61 16.96 -6.99
N ALA A 532 8.73 15.74 -7.52
CA ALA A 532 7.68 14.73 -7.47
C ALA A 532 7.79 13.90 -6.19
N ALA A 533 6.70 13.80 -5.41
CA ALA A 533 6.68 13.03 -4.16
C ALA A 533 6.70 11.51 -4.37
N PHE A 534 6.27 11.03 -5.54
CA PHE A 534 6.16 9.60 -5.86
C PHE A 534 7.38 9.09 -6.64
N ALA A 535 7.65 7.78 -6.52
CA ALA A 535 8.73 7.13 -7.25
C ALA A 535 8.38 7.01 -8.74
N SER A 536 9.36 7.24 -9.61
CA SER A 536 9.28 6.92 -11.03
C SER A 536 10.23 5.76 -11.31
N SER A 537 9.72 4.66 -11.87
CA SER A 537 10.55 3.55 -12.32
C SER A 537 11.53 4.01 -13.40
N GLU A 538 12.70 3.37 -13.49
CA GLU A 538 13.54 3.55 -14.66
C GLU A 538 12.88 2.89 -15.88
N GLU A 539 12.92 3.58 -17.03
CA GLU A 539 12.23 3.11 -18.23
C GLU A 539 13.15 3.11 -19.47
N TYR A 540 12.98 2.12 -20.35
CA TYR A 540 13.49 2.12 -21.71
C TYR A 540 12.58 2.94 -22.62
N ARG A 541 13.17 3.77 -23.49
CA ARG A 541 12.46 4.47 -24.57
C ARG A 541 12.31 3.57 -25.79
N LEU A 542 11.09 3.42 -26.29
CA LEU A 542 10.77 2.65 -27.48
C LEU A 542 10.78 3.56 -28.72
N LEU A 543 11.66 3.27 -29.66
CA LEU A 543 11.85 4.05 -30.89
C LEU A 543 11.50 3.20 -32.11
N ALA A 544 10.65 3.71 -32.99
CA ALA A 544 10.40 3.10 -34.31
C ALA A 544 10.66 4.13 -35.40
N HIS A 545 11.54 3.82 -36.36
CA HIS A 545 11.96 4.74 -37.43
C HIS A 545 12.39 6.13 -36.91
N GLY A 546 13.06 6.18 -35.75
CA GLY A 546 13.49 7.42 -35.09
C GLY A 546 12.38 8.19 -34.36
N GLN A 547 11.13 7.72 -34.39
CA GLN A 547 10.02 8.31 -33.63
C GLN A 547 9.85 7.63 -32.27
N LEU A 548 9.62 8.44 -31.22
CA LEU A 548 9.34 7.94 -29.88
C LEU A 548 7.90 7.44 -29.78
N LEU A 549 7.73 6.14 -29.57
CA LEU A 549 6.43 5.52 -29.32
C LEU A 549 6.03 5.63 -27.85
N GLY A 550 6.99 5.54 -26.94
CA GLY A 550 6.70 5.51 -25.51
C GLY A 550 7.83 4.92 -24.68
N THR A 551 7.49 4.42 -23.50
CA THR A 551 8.44 3.89 -22.52
C THR A 551 7.92 2.62 -21.81
N ILE A 552 8.83 1.72 -21.42
CA ILE A 552 8.52 0.51 -20.63
C ILE A 552 9.52 0.34 -19.47
N PRO A 553 9.11 -0.24 -18.32
CA PRO A 553 10.01 -0.43 -17.18
C PRO A 553 11.25 -1.27 -17.51
N VAL A 554 12.40 -0.91 -16.94
CA VAL A 554 13.68 -1.64 -17.11
C VAL A 554 13.68 -3.01 -16.40
N ASP A 555 12.77 -3.20 -15.43
CA ASP A 555 12.67 -4.41 -14.60
C ASP A 555 12.43 -5.70 -15.39
N PHE A 556 11.95 -5.58 -16.64
CA PHE A 556 11.67 -6.71 -17.51
C PHE A 556 12.71 -6.79 -18.64
N PRO A 557 13.55 -7.84 -18.68
CA PRO A 557 14.57 -7.97 -19.72
C PRO A 557 13.91 -8.11 -21.09
N VAL A 558 14.25 -7.21 -22.01
CA VAL A 558 13.84 -7.25 -23.42
C VAL A 558 14.99 -7.82 -24.24
N LEU A 559 14.71 -8.87 -25.02
CA LEU A 559 15.70 -9.52 -25.86
C LEU A 559 15.65 -8.98 -27.29
N VAL A 560 16.80 -8.85 -27.93
CA VAL A 560 16.89 -8.64 -29.39
C VAL A 560 16.23 -9.82 -30.10
N ASP A 561 15.62 -9.56 -31.26
CA ASP A 561 14.82 -10.48 -32.06
C ASP A 561 13.51 -10.97 -31.40
N SER A 562 13.18 -10.45 -30.21
CA SER A 562 11.86 -10.69 -29.62
C SER A 562 10.79 -9.82 -30.28
N MET A 563 9.56 -10.32 -30.33
CA MET A 563 8.41 -9.57 -30.85
C MET A 563 7.57 -9.02 -29.71
N MET A 564 7.10 -7.77 -29.85
CA MET A 564 6.28 -7.10 -28.86
C MET A 564 5.07 -6.38 -29.45
N ILE A 565 4.02 -6.22 -28.65
CA ILE A 565 2.87 -5.36 -28.98
C ILE A 565 2.99 -4.06 -28.20
N PHE A 566 2.97 -2.93 -28.90
CA PHE A 566 3.01 -1.59 -28.30
C PHE A 566 2.35 -0.55 -29.20
N ALA A 567 1.68 0.44 -28.62
CA ALA A 567 0.87 1.41 -29.34
C ALA A 567 -0.14 0.75 -30.32
N GLY A 568 -0.70 -0.40 -29.92
CA GLY A 568 -1.70 -1.16 -30.66
C GLY A 568 -1.15 -1.77 -31.96
N ARG A 569 0.17 -1.94 -32.04
CA ARG A 569 0.88 -2.46 -33.22
C ARG A 569 1.91 -3.51 -32.81
N ARG A 570 2.30 -4.34 -33.78
CA ARG A 570 3.26 -5.44 -33.63
C ARG A 570 4.64 -5.01 -34.11
N TRP A 571 5.63 -5.21 -33.25
CA TRP A 571 7.01 -4.76 -33.44
C TRP A 571 8.01 -5.90 -33.23
N LEU A 572 9.12 -5.86 -33.94
CA LEU A 572 10.31 -6.67 -33.73
C LEU A 572 11.38 -5.80 -33.08
N VAL A 573 11.99 -6.30 -32.00
CA VAL A 573 13.10 -5.65 -31.31
C VAL A 573 14.39 -5.87 -32.11
N VAL A 574 14.92 -4.79 -32.70
CA VAL A 574 16.12 -4.84 -33.55
C VAL A 574 17.38 -4.54 -32.74
N ALA A 575 17.29 -3.65 -31.76
CA ALA A 575 18.42 -3.31 -30.89
C ALA A 575 17.94 -2.90 -29.49
N VAL A 576 18.75 -3.18 -28.49
CA VAL A 576 18.57 -2.73 -27.10
C VAL A 576 19.88 -2.08 -26.65
N ASP A 577 19.84 -0.76 -26.44
CA ASP A 577 20.96 0.00 -25.88
C ASP A 577 20.67 0.30 -24.40
N THR A 578 21.41 -0.39 -23.53
CA THR A 578 21.31 -0.27 -22.08
C THR A 578 21.92 1.02 -21.54
N ALA A 579 22.90 1.61 -22.23
CA ALA A 579 23.56 2.85 -21.82
C ALA A 579 22.67 4.07 -22.07
N THR A 580 22.01 4.12 -23.23
CA THR A 580 21.08 5.21 -23.57
C THR A 580 19.63 4.94 -23.16
N LYS A 581 19.37 3.74 -22.62
CA LYS A 581 18.05 3.20 -22.28
C LYS A 581 17.08 3.33 -23.46
N THR A 582 17.48 2.83 -24.62
CA THR A 582 16.66 2.83 -25.83
C THR A 582 16.48 1.43 -26.40
N ILE A 583 15.32 1.20 -27.01
CA ILE A 583 14.98 -0.03 -27.72
C ILE A 583 14.49 0.38 -29.12
N GLU A 584 15.17 -0.12 -30.15
CA GLU A 584 14.82 0.12 -31.54
C GLU A 584 13.89 -0.97 -32.06
N LEU A 585 12.80 -0.53 -32.70
CA LEU A 585 11.70 -1.35 -33.16
C LEU A 585 11.49 -1.21 -34.67
N THR A 586 11.14 -2.31 -35.33
CA THR A 586 10.64 -2.34 -36.71
C THR A 586 9.34 -3.13 -36.80
N GLU A 587 8.55 -2.96 -37.87
CA GLU A 587 7.24 -3.62 -37.99
C GLU A 587 7.35 -5.16 -38.01
N ALA A 588 6.40 -5.84 -37.37
CA ALA A 588 6.34 -7.30 -37.29
C ALA A 588 4.93 -7.86 -37.56
N ARG A 589 4.84 -9.18 -37.76
CA ARG A 589 3.56 -9.90 -37.98
C ARG A 589 2.93 -10.45 -36.70
N GLY A 590 3.73 -10.62 -35.65
CA GLY A 590 3.31 -11.17 -34.34
C GLY A 590 3.90 -10.33 -33.21
N GLY A 591 3.47 -10.60 -31.98
CA GLY A 591 3.98 -9.91 -30.81
C GLY A 591 3.39 -10.41 -29.50
N VAL A 592 4.08 -10.16 -28.40
CA VAL A 592 3.57 -10.35 -27.04
C VAL A 592 3.54 -9.00 -26.35
N THR A 593 2.47 -8.68 -25.63
CA THR A 593 2.44 -7.45 -24.84
C THR A 593 3.54 -7.47 -23.79
N PRO A 594 4.30 -6.38 -23.62
CA PRO A 594 5.28 -6.29 -22.55
C PRO A 594 4.60 -6.48 -21.19
N GLN A 595 5.36 -7.03 -20.25
CA GLN A 595 4.93 -7.09 -18.87
C GLN A 595 5.03 -5.69 -18.28
N PHE A 596 3.96 -5.27 -17.63
CA PHE A 596 3.94 -4.07 -16.82
C PHE A 596 3.75 -4.50 -15.37
N ASN A 597 4.22 -3.67 -14.44
CA ASN A 597 3.92 -3.89 -13.02
C ASN A 597 2.38 -3.93 -12.85
N PRO A 598 1.83 -5.03 -12.31
CA PRO A 598 0.39 -5.14 -12.14
C PRO A 598 -0.09 -4.01 -11.23
N SER A 599 -1.06 -3.23 -11.70
CA SER A 599 -1.82 -2.34 -10.83
C SER A 599 -2.87 -3.18 -10.09
N SER A 600 -2.51 -3.77 -8.96
CA SER A 600 -3.49 -4.34 -8.03
C SER A 600 -4.14 -3.20 -7.25
N GLY A 601 -5.44 -2.98 -7.46
CA GLY A 601 -6.20 -2.05 -6.63
C GLY A 601 -6.62 -2.72 -5.32
N ASP A 602 -6.50 -2.00 -4.20
CA ASP A 602 -7.08 -2.44 -2.94
C ASP A 602 -8.61 -2.49 -3.05
N ILE A 603 -9.21 -3.56 -2.52
CA ILE A 603 -10.66 -3.73 -2.51
C ILE A 603 -11.16 -3.39 -1.11
N ALA A 604 -12.14 -2.50 -1.03
CA ALA A 604 -12.75 -2.09 0.24
C ALA A 604 -13.68 -3.17 0.83
N ASP A 605 -13.77 -3.20 2.16
CA ASP A 605 -14.60 -4.13 2.94
C ASP A 605 -16.02 -4.27 2.41
N ARG A 606 -16.69 -3.14 2.17
CA ARG A 606 -18.09 -3.13 1.74
C ARG A 606 -18.31 -3.83 0.40
N ILE A 607 -17.32 -3.83 -0.49
CA ILE A 607 -17.40 -4.56 -1.77
C ILE A 607 -17.50 -6.06 -1.49
N ARG A 608 -16.62 -6.61 -0.63
CA ARG A 608 -16.61 -8.04 -0.29
C ARG A 608 -17.84 -8.47 0.51
N GLN A 609 -18.30 -7.62 1.44
CA GLN A 609 -19.56 -7.84 2.14
C GLN A 609 -20.74 -7.87 1.16
N LYS A 610 -20.77 -6.94 0.20
CA LYS A 610 -21.80 -6.91 -0.84
C LYS A 610 -21.73 -8.13 -1.77
N MET A 611 -20.54 -8.66 -2.04
CA MET A 611 -20.41 -9.95 -2.74
C MET A 611 -21.08 -11.07 -1.95
N ARG A 612 -20.82 -11.18 -0.64
CA ARG A 612 -21.48 -12.15 0.24
C ARG A 612 -23.01 -12.01 0.21
N GLU A 613 -23.53 -10.78 0.31
CA GLU A 613 -24.97 -10.49 0.17
C GLU A 613 -25.54 -11.01 -1.16
N LEU A 614 -24.81 -10.85 -2.27
CA LEU A 614 -25.24 -11.28 -3.61
C LEU A 614 -25.19 -12.81 -3.78
N TYR A 615 -24.26 -13.52 -3.14
CA TYR A 615 -24.23 -14.98 -3.20
C TYR A 615 -25.49 -15.63 -2.59
N VAL A 616 -26.06 -15.00 -1.56
CA VAL A 616 -27.27 -15.49 -0.85
C VAL A 616 -28.55 -14.88 -1.44
N ALA A 617 -28.45 -13.84 -2.27
CA ALA A 617 -29.60 -13.15 -2.82
C ALA A 617 -30.44 -14.04 -3.75
N THR A 618 -31.77 -13.96 -3.65
CA THR A 618 -32.68 -14.64 -4.57
C THR A 618 -32.86 -13.88 -5.89
N GLU A 619 -32.64 -12.57 -5.87
CA GLU A 619 -32.81 -11.71 -7.04
C GLU A 619 -31.51 -11.65 -7.86
N VAL A 620 -31.61 -12.00 -9.14
CA VAL A 620 -30.50 -11.86 -10.09
C VAL A 620 -30.51 -10.45 -10.67
N PRO A 621 -29.39 -9.71 -10.66
CA PRO A 621 -29.37 -8.35 -11.17
C PRO A 621 -29.78 -8.25 -12.65
N ALA A 622 -30.73 -7.36 -12.93
CA ALA A 622 -31.37 -7.27 -14.26
C ALA A 622 -30.40 -6.88 -15.39
N TYR A 623 -29.31 -6.18 -15.05
CA TYR A 623 -28.29 -5.71 -16.00
C TYR A 623 -27.34 -6.81 -16.50
N LEU A 624 -27.39 -8.02 -15.93
CA LEU A 624 -26.60 -9.16 -16.40
C LEU A 624 -27.19 -9.71 -17.70
N ASP A 625 -26.34 -9.91 -18.71
CA ASP A 625 -26.71 -10.63 -19.94
C ASP A 625 -26.89 -12.13 -19.68
N GLN A 626 -27.35 -12.87 -20.70
CA GLN A 626 -27.66 -14.29 -20.55
C GLN A 626 -26.47 -15.10 -20.02
N GLN A 627 -25.27 -14.89 -20.57
CA GLN A 627 -24.09 -15.63 -20.15
C GLN A 627 -23.61 -15.20 -18.76
N ALA A 628 -23.68 -13.90 -18.43
CA ALA A 628 -23.38 -13.42 -17.08
C ALA A 628 -24.35 -13.98 -16.03
N ARG A 629 -25.63 -14.18 -16.37
CA ARG A 629 -26.61 -14.84 -15.47
C ARG A 629 -26.27 -16.30 -15.23
N VAL A 630 -25.79 -17.02 -16.24
CA VAL A 630 -25.30 -18.40 -16.09
C VAL A 630 -24.11 -18.43 -15.14
N LEU A 631 -23.10 -17.56 -15.34
CA LEU A 631 -21.94 -17.46 -14.46
C LEU A 631 -22.35 -17.06 -13.02
N PHE A 632 -23.31 -16.14 -12.88
CA PHE A 632 -23.83 -15.75 -11.57
C PHE A 632 -24.48 -16.93 -10.84
N ALA A 633 -25.34 -17.69 -11.52
CA ALA A 633 -25.98 -18.87 -10.95
C ALA A 633 -24.97 -19.98 -10.59
N GLU A 634 -23.92 -20.18 -11.41
CA GLU A 634 -22.82 -21.10 -11.09
C GLU A 634 -22.11 -20.70 -9.79
N GLY A 635 -21.82 -19.41 -9.61
CA GLY A 635 -21.20 -18.91 -8.39
C GLY A 635 -22.10 -19.06 -7.15
N GLN A 636 -23.41 -18.81 -7.26
CA GLN A 636 -24.36 -19.09 -6.17
C GLN A 636 -24.42 -20.58 -5.83
N SER A 637 -24.46 -21.44 -6.85
CA SER A 637 -24.45 -22.89 -6.66
C SER A 637 -23.17 -23.36 -5.98
N ALA A 638 -22.00 -22.85 -6.40
CA ALA A 638 -20.72 -23.17 -5.77
C ALA A 638 -20.68 -22.68 -4.31
N PHE A 639 -21.16 -21.47 -4.05
CA PHE A 639 -21.24 -20.90 -2.71
C PHE A 639 -22.11 -21.76 -1.76
N ALA A 640 -23.27 -22.20 -2.24
CA ALA A 640 -24.16 -23.10 -1.48
C ALA A 640 -23.57 -24.50 -1.31
N GLN A 641 -22.94 -25.07 -2.34
CA GLN A 641 -22.30 -26.40 -2.27
C GLN A 641 -21.17 -26.46 -1.25
N HIS A 642 -20.46 -25.36 -1.06
CA HIS A 642 -19.38 -25.24 -0.07
C HIS A 642 -19.85 -24.68 1.28
N ASP A 643 -21.16 -24.43 1.44
CA ASP A 643 -21.78 -23.93 2.66
C ASP A 643 -21.08 -22.67 3.24
N LEU A 644 -20.71 -21.75 2.34
CA LEU A 644 -19.94 -20.54 2.67
C LEU A 644 -20.78 -19.45 3.34
N ALA A 645 -22.09 -19.67 3.50
CA ALA A 645 -22.95 -18.82 4.31
C ALA A 645 -22.59 -18.95 5.80
N GLU A 646 -22.35 -20.18 6.24
CA GLU A 646 -22.14 -20.56 7.64
C GLU A 646 -20.68 -20.97 7.93
N ASN A 647 -19.89 -21.32 6.92
CA ASN A 647 -18.51 -21.78 7.11
C ASN A 647 -17.50 -20.88 6.40
N ALA A 648 -16.63 -20.23 7.17
CA ALA A 648 -15.54 -19.43 6.61
C ALA A 648 -14.32 -20.28 6.18
N VAL A 649 -14.20 -21.52 6.68
CA VAL A 649 -13.04 -22.39 6.41
C VAL A 649 -13.45 -23.60 5.59
N VAL A 650 -12.83 -23.78 4.42
CA VAL A 650 -13.09 -24.88 3.49
C VAL A 650 -11.81 -25.68 3.22
N SER A 651 -11.89 -27.00 3.34
CA SER A 651 -10.79 -27.92 3.00
C SER A 651 -10.56 -27.99 1.49
N ALA A 652 -9.30 -27.92 1.06
CA ALA A 652 -8.87 -27.97 -0.34
C ALA A 652 -7.65 -28.90 -0.49
N GLY A 653 -7.89 -30.21 -0.45
CA GLY A 653 -6.83 -31.22 -0.47
C GLY A 653 -6.01 -31.19 0.82
N LYS A 654 -4.70 -30.98 0.71
CA LYS A 654 -3.79 -30.79 1.87
C LYS A 654 -3.80 -29.36 2.44
N ASN A 655 -4.52 -28.44 1.79
CA ASN A 655 -4.58 -27.03 2.16
C ASN A 655 -5.97 -26.71 2.74
N CYS A 656 -6.07 -25.59 3.45
CA CYS A 656 -7.35 -24.97 3.80
C CYS A 656 -7.47 -23.57 3.21
N LEU A 657 -8.69 -23.20 2.86
CA LEU A 657 -9.04 -21.86 2.38
C LEU A 657 -9.87 -21.17 3.46
N LEU A 658 -9.36 -20.06 3.97
CA LEU A 658 -10.08 -19.15 4.85
C LEU A 658 -10.69 -18.02 4.00
N PHE A 659 -12.01 -18.01 3.90
CA PHE A 659 -12.78 -16.97 3.21
C PHE A 659 -12.99 -15.78 4.14
N VAL A 660 -12.44 -14.65 3.74
CA VAL A 660 -12.50 -13.40 4.49
C VAL A 660 -13.38 -12.44 3.68
N TRP A 661 -14.62 -12.21 4.13
CA TRP A 661 -15.59 -11.35 3.42
C TRP A 661 -15.35 -9.85 3.68
N ARG A 662 -14.06 -9.49 3.78
CA ARG A 662 -13.52 -8.15 4.10
C ARG A 662 -12.44 -7.77 3.09
N GLY A 663 -12.04 -6.50 3.11
CA GLY A 663 -11.16 -5.91 2.13
C GLY A 663 -9.72 -6.43 2.18
N SER A 664 -8.90 -5.95 1.24
CA SER A 664 -7.51 -6.41 1.08
C SER A 664 -6.68 -6.28 2.35
N ARG A 665 -6.80 -5.15 3.07
CA ARG A 665 -6.03 -4.88 4.30
C ARG A 665 -6.35 -5.85 5.43
N VAL A 666 -7.63 -6.17 5.61
CA VAL A 666 -8.06 -7.17 6.61
C VAL A 666 -7.50 -8.55 6.27
N CYS A 667 -7.56 -8.95 4.99
CA CYS A 667 -6.98 -10.22 4.53
C CYS A 667 -5.46 -10.27 4.77
N THR A 668 -4.73 -9.22 4.41
CA THR A 668 -3.28 -9.11 4.65
C THR A 668 -2.95 -9.20 6.14
N THR A 669 -3.79 -8.59 6.99
CA THR A 669 -3.59 -8.58 8.44
C THR A 669 -3.79 -9.97 9.05
N LEU A 670 -4.87 -10.67 8.68
CA LEU A 670 -5.11 -12.05 9.12
C LEU A 670 -4.02 -13.00 8.60
N SER A 671 -3.57 -12.82 7.36
CA SER A 671 -2.46 -13.58 6.77
C SER A 671 -1.16 -13.40 7.56
N ALA A 672 -0.85 -12.18 8.02
CA ALA A 672 0.30 -11.91 8.87
C ALA A 672 0.15 -12.56 10.26
N MET A 673 -1.03 -12.47 10.90
CA MET A 673 -1.30 -13.15 12.17
C MET A 673 -1.10 -14.68 12.07
N LEU A 674 -1.62 -15.30 11.00
CA LEU A 674 -1.44 -16.73 10.72
C LEU A 674 0.03 -17.08 10.47
N THR A 675 0.76 -16.22 9.76
CA THR A 675 2.20 -16.41 9.50
C THR A 675 3.00 -16.40 10.80
N ILE A 676 2.68 -15.50 11.74
CA ILE A 676 3.32 -15.44 13.07
C ILE A 676 3.07 -16.72 13.87
N MET A 677 1.89 -17.33 13.74
CA MET A 677 1.59 -18.64 14.33
C MET A 677 2.34 -19.81 13.68
N GLY A 678 3.03 -19.57 12.57
CA GLY A 678 3.80 -20.56 11.80
C GLY A 678 3.03 -21.21 10.66
N VAL A 679 1.85 -20.68 10.29
CA VAL A 679 1.07 -21.18 9.16
C VAL A 679 1.61 -20.59 7.86
N LYS A 680 2.12 -21.45 6.97
CA LYS A 680 2.47 -21.02 5.60
C LYS A 680 1.19 -20.68 4.86
N ASN A 681 1.06 -19.45 4.40
CA ASN A 681 -0.15 -19.01 3.72
C ASN A 681 0.10 -17.96 2.64
N SER A 682 -0.89 -17.77 1.78
CA SER A 682 -0.90 -16.74 0.73
C SER A 682 -2.30 -16.15 0.57
N VAL A 683 -2.38 -14.83 0.36
CA VAL A 683 -3.64 -14.14 0.06
C VAL A 683 -3.97 -14.27 -1.43
N GLU A 684 -5.13 -14.82 -1.75
CA GLU A 684 -5.69 -14.98 -3.08
C GLU A 684 -7.04 -14.24 -3.17
N SER A 685 -7.04 -12.96 -3.54
CA SER A 685 -8.26 -12.13 -3.68
C SER A 685 -9.02 -11.88 -2.37
N MET A 686 -9.89 -12.80 -1.94
CA MET A 686 -10.64 -12.73 -0.66
C MET A 686 -10.43 -13.98 0.20
N THR A 687 -9.52 -14.86 -0.23
CA THR A 687 -9.20 -16.09 0.48
C THR A 687 -7.77 -16.03 0.97
N ILE A 688 -7.54 -16.61 2.14
CA ILE A 688 -6.21 -16.90 2.66
C ILE A 688 -6.03 -18.40 2.52
N LYS A 689 -5.13 -18.80 1.63
CA LYS A 689 -4.79 -20.20 1.40
C LYS A 689 -3.72 -20.63 2.39
N CYS A 690 -4.09 -21.46 3.36
CA CYS A 690 -3.21 -22.06 4.34
C CYS A 690 -2.70 -23.41 3.85
N GLN A 691 -1.38 -23.60 3.81
CA GLN A 691 -0.74 -24.81 3.30
C GLN A 691 -0.49 -25.81 4.42
N ASP A 692 -0.72 -27.09 4.14
CA ASP A 692 -0.45 -28.21 5.05
C ASP A 692 -1.14 -28.07 6.43
N VAL A 693 -2.35 -27.51 6.45
CA VAL A 693 -3.18 -27.34 7.66
C VAL A 693 -4.59 -27.83 7.38
N THR A 694 -5.14 -28.65 8.27
CA THR A 694 -6.52 -29.15 8.22
C THR A 694 -7.52 -28.09 8.69
N ARG A 695 -8.82 -28.34 8.47
CA ARG A 695 -9.86 -27.38 8.83
C ARG A 695 -9.91 -27.18 10.33
N GLU A 696 -9.85 -28.27 11.08
CA GLU A 696 -9.93 -28.30 12.54
C GLU A 696 -8.70 -27.61 13.15
N GLU A 697 -7.49 -27.89 12.63
CA GLU A 697 -6.27 -27.21 13.05
C GLU A 697 -6.33 -25.71 12.78
N LEU A 698 -6.80 -25.29 11.59
CA LEU A 698 -6.90 -23.87 11.26
C LEU A 698 -7.89 -23.14 12.18
N LEU A 699 -9.05 -23.74 12.46
CA LEU A 699 -10.02 -23.18 13.41
C LEU A 699 -9.44 -23.12 14.83
N GLY A 700 -8.70 -24.13 15.25
CA GLY A 700 -7.97 -24.13 16.52
C GLY A 700 -6.93 -23.00 16.60
N ILE A 701 -6.18 -22.76 15.52
CA ILE A 701 -5.21 -21.66 15.43
C ILE A 701 -5.91 -20.31 15.48
N LEU A 702 -7.04 -20.13 14.77
CA LEU A 702 -7.82 -18.90 14.81
C LEU A 702 -8.39 -18.62 16.21
N ALA A 703 -8.90 -19.64 16.90
CA ALA A 703 -9.36 -19.53 18.28
C ALA A 703 -8.22 -19.19 19.24
N ALA A 704 -7.04 -19.83 19.07
CA ALA A 704 -5.85 -19.51 19.84
C ALA A 704 -5.44 -18.05 19.65
N ILE A 705 -5.41 -17.54 18.42
CA ILE A 705 -5.15 -16.12 18.14
C ILE A 705 -6.18 -15.24 18.86
N GLY A 706 -7.47 -15.58 18.79
CA GLY A 706 -8.54 -14.81 19.44
C GLY A 706 -8.48 -14.80 20.98
N SER A 707 -7.81 -15.79 21.57
CA SER A 707 -7.57 -15.86 23.02
C SER A 707 -6.34 -15.06 23.48
N MET A 708 -5.43 -14.73 22.56
CA MET A 708 -4.28 -13.87 22.84
C MET A 708 -4.73 -12.41 22.95
N PRO A 709 -3.94 -11.52 23.56
CA PRO A 709 -4.24 -10.11 23.49
C PRO A 709 -4.16 -9.65 22.02
N LYS A 710 -4.91 -8.61 21.67
CA LYS A 710 -4.93 -8.07 20.31
C LYS A 710 -3.57 -7.47 19.94
N PRO A 711 -2.92 -7.92 18.83
CA PRO A 711 -1.63 -7.38 18.41
C PRO A 711 -1.75 -5.93 17.99
N THR A 712 -0.66 -5.18 18.03
CA THR A 712 -0.61 -3.88 17.36
C THR A 712 -0.19 -4.05 15.89
N ALA A 713 -0.51 -3.08 15.04
CA ALA A 713 -0.08 -3.10 13.64
C ALA A 713 1.45 -3.12 13.50
N ARG A 714 2.17 -2.54 14.48
CA ARG A 714 3.63 -2.54 14.54
C ARG A 714 4.20 -3.92 14.85
N ASP A 715 3.53 -4.72 15.70
CA ASP A 715 3.94 -6.09 15.99
C ASP A 715 3.87 -6.95 14.72
N LEU A 716 2.78 -6.81 13.95
CA LEU A 716 2.60 -7.54 12.68
C LEU A 716 3.64 -7.14 11.62
N ALA A 717 3.94 -5.84 11.50
CA ALA A 717 4.95 -5.34 10.57
C ALA A 717 6.36 -5.87 10.85
N GLY A 718 6.64 -6.34 12.08
CA GLY A 718 7.92 -6.97 12.44
C GLY A 718 8.14 -8.36 11.85
N SER A 719 7.07 -9.05 11.41
CA SER A 719 7.11 -10.44 10.95
C SER A 719 7.43 -10.62 9.47
N ALA A 720 7.36 -9.55 8.68
CA ALA A 720 7.58 -9.57 7.24
C ALA A 720 8.92 -8.90 6.85
N PRO A 721 9.54 -9.29 5.73
CA PRO A 721 10.66 -8.55 5.16
C PRO A 721 10.26 -7.10 4.90
N ILE A 722 10.99 -6.16 5.47
CA ILE A 722 10.74 -4.74 5.26
C ILE A 722 11.12 -4.40 3.82
N GLN A 723 10.17 -3.86 3.06
CA GLN A 723 10.39 -3.42 1.68
C GLN A 723 10.38 -1.90 1.61
N ASN A 724 11.30 -1.35 0.80
CA ASN A 724 11.25 0.05 0.39
C ASN A 724 10.21 0.17 -0.72
N VAL A 725 9.12 0.88 -0.44
CA VAL A 725 8.00 1.03 -1.38
C VAL A 725 7.93 2.46 -1.90
N ASP A 726 8.01 3.43 -0.99
CA ASP A 726 7.98 4.84 -1.34
C ASP A 726 9.38 5.37 -1.69
N LYS A 727 9.39 6.50 -2.42
CA LYS A 727 10.57 7.05 -3.09
C LYS A 727 11.82 7.22 -2.22
N TYR A 728 11.64 7.54 -0.95
CA TYR A 728 12.72 7.85 -0.01
C TYR A 728 12.78 6.86 1.16
N ASP A 729 12.12 5.71 1.04
CA ASP A 729 12.12 4.67 2.08
C ASP A 729 13.53 4.14 2.36
N GLU A 730 14.43 4.16 1.38
CA GLU A 730 15.84 3.79 1.56
C GLU A 730 16.58 4.63 2.64
N TYR A 731 16.05 5.81 2.98
CA TYR A 731 16.60 6.70 4.00
C TYR A 731 15.85 6.64 5.34
N LEU A 732 14.96 5.67 5.52
CA LEU A 732 14.28 5.41 6.79
C LEU A 732 15.02 4.33 7.59
N SER A 733 14.96 4.42 8.92
CA SER A 733 15.44 3.34 9.79
C SER A 733 14.49 2.14 9.68
N GLU A 734 14.95 0.93 10.00
CA GLU A 734 14.06 -0.24 10.05
C GLU A 734 12.84 -0.01 10.97
N SER A 735 13.03 0.73 12.07
CA SER A 735 11.97 1.08 13.01
C SER A 735 10.90 1.96 12.36
N LEU A 736 11.31 2.98 11.61
CA LEU A 736 10.40 3.89 10.90
C LEU A 736 9.74 3.22 9.69
N LEU A 737 10.45 2.33 9.00
CA LEU A 737 9.85 1.52 7.94
C LEU A 737 8.76 0.60 8.47
N ARG A 738 8.98 -0.03 9.64
CA ARG A 738 7.94 -0.81 10.34
C ARG A 738 6.73 0.05 10.70
N ASP A 739 6.94 1.27 11.17
CA ASP A 739 5.82 2.20 11.45
C ASP A 739 5.04 2.58 10.19
N SER A 740 5.74 2.83 9.08
CA SER A 740 5.11 3.13 7.79
C SER A 740 4.28 1.94 7.29
N ALA A 741 4.86 0.74 7.32
CA ALA A 741 4.17 -0.50 6.94
C ALA A 741 2.98 -0.80 7.87
N ALA A 742 3.13 -0.60 9.18
CA ALA A 742 2.06 -0.74 10.17
C ALA A 742 0.84 0.12 9.81
N ALA A 743 1.06 1.39 9.48
CA ALA A 743 -0.02 2.32 9.14
C ALA A 743 -0.63 2.07 7.75
N ARG A 744 0.16 1.56 6.80
CA ARG A 744 -0.24 1.35 5.40
C ARG A 744 -0.98 0.04 5.18
N ASP A 745 -0.41 -1.06 5.66
CA ASP A 745 -0.76 -2.41 5.18
C ASP A 745 -1.75 -3.14 6.09
N PHE A 746 -1.82 -2.75 7.37
CA PHE A 746 -2.57 -3.49 8.38
C PHE A 746 -3.85 -2.77 8.82
N ASP A 747 -4.93 -3.53 8.96
CA ASP A 747 -6.19 -3.16 9.60
C ASP A 747 -6.47 -4.19 10.71
N VAL A 748 -5.84 -3.95 11.86
CA VAL A 748 -5.91 -4.84 13.02
C VAL A 748 -7.32 -4.88 13.59
N ASP A 749 -8.02 -3.74 13.62
CA ASP A 749 -9.37 -3.68 14.15
C ASP A 749 -10.33 -4.51 13.30
N GLY A 750 -10.33 -4.28 11.98
CA GLY A 750 -11.16 -5.04 11.06
C GLY A 750 -10.85 -6.54 11.03
N ALA A 751 -9.58 -6.91 11.12
CA ALA A 751 -9.14 -8.31 11.21
C ALA A 751 -9.53 -8.99 12.51
N TRP A 752 -9.39 -8.29 13.64
CA TRP A 752 -9.76 -8.83 14.94
C TRP A 752 -11.26 -9.07 15.05
N ASP A 753 -12.07 -8.14 14.54
CA ASP A 753 -13.53 -8.29 14.50
C ASP A 753 -13.95 -9.48 13.63
N GLU A 754 -13.34 -9.64 12.45
CA GLU A 754 -13.61 -10.77 11.56
C GLU A 754 -13.19 -12.10 12.18
N LEU A 755 -11.99 -12.17 12.77
CA LEU A 755 -11.50 -13.36 13.46
C LEU A 755 -12.43 -13.78 14.60
N THR A 756 -12.86 -12.81 15.42
CA THR A 756 -13.75 -13.06 16.55
C THR A 756 -15.10 -13.58 16.06
N SER A 757 -15.63 -13.04 14.95
CA SER A 757 -16.86 -13.54 14.33
C SER A 757 -16.71 -14.99 13.88
N ILE A 758 -15.62 -15.33 13.19
CA ILE A 758 -15.38 -16.69 12.67
C ILE A 758 -15.25 -17.70 13.82
N VAL A 759 -14.58 -17.33 14.91
CA VAL A 759 -14.44 -18.19 16.10
C VAL A 759 -15.79 -18.36 16.82
N ALA A 760 -16.59 -17.31 16.93
CA ALA A 760 -17.90 -17.36 17.58
C ALA A 760 -18.90 -18.27 16.84
N ASP A 761 -18.84 -18.30 15.51
CA ASP A 761 -19.69 -19.15 14.66
C ASP A 761 -19.32 -20.65 14.77
N HIS A 762 -18.19 -20.97 15.40
CA HIS A 762 -17.70 -22.34 15.60
C HIS A 762 -17.35 -22.62 17.07
N PRO A 763 -18.33 -22.73 17.99
CA PRO A 763 -18.07 -22.92 19.42
C PRO A 763 -17.57 -24.33 19.80
N ALA A 764 -17.63 -25.30 18.88
CA ALA A 764 -17.18 -26.68 19.07
C ALA A 764 -15.75 -26.90 18.58
N ILE A 765 -14.87 -25.92 18.74
CA ILE A 765 -13.45 -26.05 18.39
C ILE A 765 -12.79 -26.92 19.47
N PRO A 766 -12.25 -28.11 19.12
CA PRO A 766 -11.48 -28.88 20.07
C PRO A 766 -10.21 -28.11 20.47
N ASP A 767 -9.83 -28.19 21.75
CA ASP A 767 -8.51 -27.77 22.26
C ASP A 767 -7.40 -28.62 21.60
N VAL A 768 -7.14 -28.40 20.31
CA VAL A 768 -6.04 -29.05 19.59
C VAL A 768 -4.86 -28.10 19.64
N VAL A 769 -4.25 -28.04 20.82
CA VAL A 769 -2.83 -27.71 20.92
C VAL A 769 -2.09 -29.04 20.68
N PRO A 770 -1.12 -29.12 19.75
CA PRO A 770 -0.35 -30.34 19.55
C PRO A 770 0.22 -30.85 20.88
N GLU A 771 -0.01 -32.13 21.21
CA GLU A 771 0.25 -32.74 22.53
C GLU A 771 1.71 -32.68 23.03
N SER A 772 2.68 -32.25 22.21
CA SER A 772 4.11 -32.24 22.53
C SER A 772 4.68 -30.91 23.07
N TRP A 773 3.83 -29.94 23.44
CA TRP A 773 4.27 -28.56 23.71
C TRP A 773 3.69 -27.99 25.00
N THR A 774 4.31 -28.29 26.15
CA THR A 774 4.08 -27.58 27.41
C THR A 774 5.28 -26.72 27.78
N SER A 775 5.10 -25.39 27.82
CA SER A 775 6.05 -24.40 28.38
C SER A 775 5.91 -24.29 29.90
N VAL A 776 6.98 -23.91 30.59
CA VAL A 776 6.97 -23.50 32.02
C VAL A 776 7.20 -22.00 32.13
N ASP A 777 6.52 -21.44 33.12
CA ASP A 777 6.23 -20.05 33.45
C ASP A 777 7.35 -19.00 33.40
N GLU A 778 6.91 -17.77 33.12
CA GLU A 778 7.65 -16.55 32.82
C GLU A 778 8.32 -15.83 34.02
N LEU A 779 8.49 -16.43 35.19
CA LEU A 779 9.09 -15.71 36.33
C LEU A 779 10.18 -16.50 37.04
N ALA A 780 11.41 -16.35 36.54
CA ALA A 780 12.60 -16.66 37.31
C ALA A 780 12.66 -15.74 38.54
N VAL A 781 12.49 -16.31 39.75
CA VAL A 781 12.63 -15.61 41.03
C VAL A 781 14.02 -15.91 41.58
N LEU A 782 14.85 -14.88 41.68
CA LEU A 782 16.21 -15.01 42.20
C LEU A 782 16.17 -15.47 43.66
N GLY A 783 16.92 -16.53 44.00
CA GLY A 783 16.90 -17.17 45.32
C GLY A 783 15.90 -18.32 45.46
N GLU A 784 14.99 -18.50 44.51
CA GLU A 784 14.04 -19.63 44.45
C GLU A 784 14.26 -20.51 43.21
N THR A 785 14.54 -19.90 42.05
CA THR A 785 14.73 -20.62 40.78
C THR A 785 16.17 -21.16 40.68
N PRO A 786 16.34 -22.47 40.43
CA PRO A 786 17.67 -23.07 40.21
C PRO A 786 18.28 -22.60 38.88
N PHE A 787 19.60 -22.79 38.74
CA PHE A 787 20.33 -22.44 37.52
C PHE A 787 20.79 -23.71 36.79
N VAL A 788 21.07 -23.58 35.51
CA VAL A 788 21.82 -24.57 34.73
C VAL A 788 22.82 -23.83 33.86
N VAL A 789 24.10 -24.15 34.00
CA VAL A 789 25.15 -23.60 33.14
C VAL A 789 25.31 -24.50 31.93
N VAL A 790 25.31 -23.89 30.75
CA VAL A 790 25.43 -24.53 29.45
C VAL A 790 26.70 -24.03 28.79
N ASP A 791 27.47 -24.97 28.25
CA ASP A 791 28.60 -24.70 27.37
C ASP A 791 28.59 -25.71 26.21
N VAL A 792 28.97 -25.26 25.02
CA VAL A 792 28.99 -26.09 23.81
C VAL A 792 30.29 -25.91 23.04
N GLU A 793 30.90 -27.02 22.66
CA GLU A 793 31.96 -27.01 21.64
C GLU A 793 31.36 -27.25 20.27
N THR A 794 31.89 -26.58 19.24
CA THR A 794 31.25 -26.50 17.93
C THR A 794 32.23 -26.68 16.77
N THR A 795 31.74 -27.19 15.64
CA THR A 795 32.57 -27.40 14.43
C THR A 795 32.96 -26.10 13.73
N GLY A 796 32.46 -24.94 14.18
CA GLY A 796 32.72 -23.63 13.59
C GLY A 796 31.97 -22.51 14.30
N LEU A 797 32.04 -21.27 13.81
CA LEU A 797 31.57 -20.09 14.56
C LEU A 797 30.08 -19.73 14.38
N SER A 798 29.35 -20.38 13.47
CA SER A 798 27.94 -20.05 13.21
C SER A 798 27.14 -21.22 12.62
N PRO A 799 25.99 -21.58 13.21
CA PRO A 799 25.14 -22.65 12.69
C PRO A 799 24.48 -22.30 11.34
N ARG A 800 24.40 -21.00 11.00
CA ARG A 800 23.92 -20.53 9.68
C ARG A 800 24.80 -21.00 8.52
N ASN A 801 26.07 -21.28 8.80
CA ASN A 801 27.03 -21.74 7.79
C ASN A 801 27.19 -23.27 7.81
N GLY A 802 26.29 -23.99 8.49
CA GLY A 802 26.35 -25.44 8.60
C GLY A 802 27.22 -25.98 9.74
N ALA A 803 27.78 -25.12 10.61
CA ALA A 803 28.46 -25.58 11.82
C ALA A 803 27.47 -26.23 12.81
N ARG A 804 27.95 -27.20 13.58
CA ARG A 804 27.17 -28.09 14.45
C ARG A 804 27.82 -28.16 15.85
N VAL A 805 27.08 -28.65 16.83
CA VAL A 805 27.61 -28.94 18.18
C VAL A 805 28.35 -30.29 18.18
N VAL A 806 29.53 -30.35 18.80
CA VAL A 806 30.36 -31.58 18.94
C VAL A 806 30.47 -32.07 20.38
N GLU A 807 30.26 -31.18 21.35
CA GLU A 807 30.18 -31.52 22.78
C GLU A 807 29.21 -30.54 23.43
N ILE A 808 28.44 -31.02 24.40
CA ILE A 808 27.60 -30.19 25.26
C ILE A 808 27.85 -30.56 26.72
N ALA A 809 27.90 -29.54 27.58
CA ALA A 809 27.93 -29.71 29.02
C ALA A 809 26.81 -28.91 29.69
N LEU A 810 26.21 -29.51 30.72
CA LEU A 810 25.14 -28.98 31.54
C LEU A 810 25.49 -29.17 33.01
N VAL A 811 25.72 -28.07 33.73
CA VAL A 811 26.00 -28.06 35.17
C VAL A 811 24.79 -27.49 35.89
N SER A 812 24.06 -28.32 36.64
CA SER A 812 22.88 -27.90 37.39
C SER A 812 23.29 -27.29 38.72
N LEU A 813 22.70 -26.16 39.07
CA LEU A 813 22.92 -25.48 40.35
C LEU A 813 21.61 -25.27 41.09
N ASP A 814 21.67 -25.27 42.42
CA ASP A 814 20.57 -24.81 43.26
C ASP A 814 20.35 -23.29 43.09
N SER A 815 19.28 -22.76 43.71
CA SER A 815 18.94 -21.34 43.63
C SER A 815 19.97 -20.40 44.30
N LYS A 816 20.96 -20.95 45.01
CA LYS A 816 22.07 -20.24 45.65
C LYS A 816 23.37 -20.33 44.86
N GLY A 817 23.36 -21.01 43.70
CA GLY A 817 24.53 -21.20 42.85
C GLY A 817 25.49 -22.29 43.33
N ASN A 818 25.05 -23.24 44.16
CA ASN A 818 25.85 -24.43 44.47
C ASN A 818 25.59 -25.51 43.41
N VAL A 819 26.65 -26.15 42.92
CA VAL A 819 26.54 -27.25 41.96
C VAL A 819 25.82 -28.43 42.61
N THR A 820 24.84 -28.99 41.89
CA THR A 820 24.00 -30.11 42.34
C THR A 820 24.13 -31.34 41.46
N ASP A 821 24.46 -31.15 40.18
CA ASP A 821 24.64 -32.23 39.21
C ASP A 821 25.46 -31.74 38.01
N THR A 822 26.20 -32.63 37.36
CA THR A 822 27.02 -32.34 36.18
C THR A 822 26.80 -33.40 35.12
N TRP A 823 26.55 -32.98 33.89
CA TRP A 823 26.36 -33.88 32.76
C TRP A 823 27.05 -33.32 31.52
N SER A 824 27.74 -34.16 30.79
CA SER A 824 28.28 -33.81 29.48
C SER A 824 28.26 -35.01 28.56
N THR A 825 28.24 -34.75 27.25
CA THR A 825 28.38 -35.79 26.24
C THR A 825 29.02 -35.21 24.99
N LEU A 826 29.83 -36.04 24.33
CA LEU A 826 30.16 -35.84 22.93
C LEU A 826 28.90 -36.05 22.08
N ILE A 827 28.85 -35.37 20.95
CA ILE A 827 27.76 -35.41 19.98
C ILE A 827 28.38 -35.71 18.62
N ASP A 828 27.84 -36.67 17.88
CA ASP A 828 28.18 -36.83 16.47
C ASP A 828 27.53 -35.67 15.68
N PRO A 829 28.33 -34.71 15.15
CA PRO A 829 27.80 -33.56 14.43
C PRO A 829 27.35 -33.93 13.00
N GLU A 830 27.63 -35.16 12.56
CA GLU A 830 27.42 -35.67 11.18
C GLU A 830 28.17 -34.87 10.11
N VAL A 831 29.14 -34.06 10.53
CA VAL A 831 30.03 -33.25 9.70
C VAL A 831 31.46 -33.31 10.26
N ASP A 832 32.43 -32.68 9.60
CA ASP A 832 33.79 -32.61 10.14
C ASP A 832 33.81 -31.91 11.51
N THR A 833 34.61 -32.45 12.45
CA THR A 833 34.67 -31.99 13.85
C THR A 833 35.25 -30.59 14.01
N GLY A 834 35.79 -29.98 12.95
CA GLY A 834 36.26 -28.61 12.97
C GLY A 834 37.64 -28.46 13.62
N PRO A 835 37.94 -27.31 14.24
CA PRO A 835 39.30 -26.96 14.66
C PRO A 835 39.75 -27.72 15.91
N ARG A 836 40.25 -28.96 15.73
CA ARG A 836 40.79 -29.83 16.80
C ARG A 836 41.84 -29.20 17.72
N HIS A 837 42.51 -28.14 17.26
CA HIS A 837 43.50 -27.41 18.08
C HIS A 837 42.86 -26.50 19.14
N VAL A 838 41.54 -26.29 19.09
CA VAL A 838 40.77 -25.50 20.04
C VAL A 838 40.17 -26.41 21.10
N HIS A 839 39.34 -27.39 20.71
CA HIS A 839 38.58 -28.24 21.63
C HIS A 839 39.14 -29.66 21.81
N GLY A 840 40.20 -30.05 21.09
CA GLY A 840 40.83 -31.38 21.22
C GLY A 840 40.07 -32.58 20.65
N ILE A 841 38.77 -32.45 20.38
CA ILE A 841 37.89 -33.53 19.86
C ILE A 841 38.20 -33.89 18.41
N SER A 842 38.43 -35.17 18.12
CA SER A 842 38.62 -35.71 16.79
C SER A 842 37.38 -36.44 16.26
N SER A 843 37.33 -36.66 14.94
CA SER A 843 36.23 -37.42 14.31
C SER A 843 36.14 -38.88 14.79
N GLN A 844 37.21 -39.43 15.37
CA GLN A 844 37.20 -40.76 15.98
C GLN A 844 36.58 -40.76 17.38
N ASP A 845 36.63 -39.62 18.09
CA ASP A 845 36.07 -39.51 19.44
C ASP A 845 34.53 -39.40 19.40
N VAL A 846 33.98 -38.82 18.34
CA VAL A 846 32.53 -38.65 18.15
C VAL A 846 31.87 -39.76 17.34
N SER A 847 32.63 -40.71 16.78
CA SER A 847 32.06 -41.72 15.86
C SER A 847 31.10 -42.71 16.52
N GLU A 848 31.18 -42.87 17.85
CA GLU A 848 30.25 -43.67 18.65
C GLU A 848 29.34 -42.81 19.53
N ALA A 849 29.41 -41.48 19.39
CA ALA A 849 28.59 -40.54 20.15
C ALA A 849 27.17 -40.44 19.57
N PRO A 850 26.15 -40.11 20.39
CA PRO A 850 24.81 -39.89 19.88
C PRO A 850 24.74 -38.64 19.01
N VAL A 851 23.87 -38.63 18.00
CA VAL A 851 23.45 -37.38 17.33
C VAL A 851 22.57 -36.55 18.27
N PHE A 852 22.50 -35.24 18.05
CA PHE A 852 21.76 -34.33 18.93
C PHE A 852 20.28 -34.73 19.13
N ALA A 853 19.62 -35.22 18.07
CA ALA A 853 18.24 -35.70 18.15
C ALA A 853 18.05 -36.86 19.14
N GLY A 854 19.10 -37.65 19.42
CA GLY A 854 19.07 -38.76 20.38
C GLY A 854 19.20 -38.32 21.85
N ILE A 855 19.57 -37.07 22.12
CA ILE A 855 19.78 -36.53 23.48
C ILE A 855 18.86 -35.33 23.78
N ILE A 856 18.00 -34.94 22.84
CA ILE A 856 17.16 -33.74 22.95
C ILE A 856 16.27 -33.74 24.20
N ASP A 857 15.70 -34.89 24.56
CA ASP A 857 14.83 -35.02 25.73
C ASP A 857 15.60 -34.84 27.04
N GLU A 858 16.82 -35.38 27.11
CA GLU A 858 17.69 -35.26 28.28
C GLU A 858 18.16 -33.81 28.47
N VAL A 859 18.54 -33.15 27.37
CA VAL A 859 18.91 -31.73 27.36
C VAL A 859 17.71 -30.87 27.77
N ALA A 860 16.53 -31.09 27.18
CA ALA A 860 15.32 -30.35 27.53
C ALA A 860 14.93 -30.55 29.00
N HIS A 861 15.02 -31.77 29.53
CA HIS A 861 14.74 -32.09 30.94
C HIS A 861 15.67 -31.33 31.90
N ARG A 862 16.96 -31.26 31.57
CA ARG A 862 17.97 -30.56 32.37
C ARG A 862 17.87 -29.05 32.29
N LEU A 863 17.32 -28.50 31.22
CA LEU A 863 17.07 -27.05 31.08
C LEU A 863 15.74 -26.61 31.70
N SER A 864 14.77 -27.52 31.78
CA SER A 864 13.42 -27.22 32.26
C SER A 864 13.42 -26.65 33.68
N GLY A 865 12.65 -25.58 33.90
CA GLY A 865 12.45 -24.94 35.20
C GLY A 865 13.69 -24.23 35.80
N ARG A 866 14.72 -23.97 34.99
CA ARG A 866 15.99 -23.37 35.43
C ARG A 866 16.33 -22.09 34.66
N ILE A 867 17.08 -21.19 35.31
CA ILE A 867 17.74 -20.08 34.62
C ILE A 867 18.94 -20.66 33.85
N VAL A 868 18.94 -20.48 32.54
CA VAL A 868 20.01 -20.94 31.66
C VAL A 868 21.15 -19.94 31.68
N VAL A 869 22.34 -20.39 32.02
CA VAL A 869 23.52 -19.54 32.22
C VAL A 869 24.57 -19.98 31.21
N ALA A 870 25.22 -19.03 30.57
CA ALA A 870 26.39 -19.32 29.74
C ALA A 870 27.35 -18.13 29.78
N HIS A 871 28.65 -18.40 29.59
CA HIS A 871 29.63 -17.33 29.58
C HIS A 871 29.35 -16.35 28.44
N ASN A 872 29.16 -16.88 27.23
CA ASN A 872 28.76 -16.12 26.05
C ASN A 872 27.41 -16.60 25.50
N ALA A 873 26.35 -16.51 26.31
CA ALA A 873 25.01 -17.01 25.97
C ALA A 873 24.49 -16.76 24.53
N PRO A 874 24.73 -15.61 23.86
CA PRO A 874 24.34 -15.44 22.45
C PRO A 874 25.01 -16.43 21.48
N PHE A 875 26.19 -16.94 21.80
CA PHE A 875 26.90 -17.96 21.04
C PHE A 875 26.31 -19.34 21.32
N ASP A 876 26.36 -19.78 22.57
CA ASP A 876 25.97 -21.13 22.99
C ASP A 876 24.51 -21.44 22.66
N LEU A 877 23.61 -20.52 23.01
CA LEU A 877 22.17 -20.73 22.83
C LEU A 877 21.73 -20.62 21.37
N LYS A 878 22.51 -19.95 20.50
CA LYS A 878 22.23 -19.94 19.06
C LYS A 878 22.52 -21.30 18.44
N PHE A 879 23.58 -21.99 18.88
CA PHE A 879 23.88 -23.35 18.46
C PHE A 879 22.85 -24.34 19.01
N LEU A 880 22.55 -24.24 20.31
CA LEU A 880 21.53 -25.06 20.94
C LEU A 880 20.16 -24.90 20.25
N SER A 881 19.72 -23.65 20.03
CA SER A 881 18.49 -23.35 19.30
C SER A 881 18.48 -23.97 17.90
N SER A 882 19.59 -23.90 17.17
CA SER A 882 19.68 -24.48 15.82
C SER A 882 19.63 -26.01 15.84
N GLU A 883 20.20 -26.67 16.85
CA GLU A 883 20.13 -28.13 16.98
C GLU A 883 18.72 -28.61 17.37
N PHE A 884 18.02 -27.86 18.22
CA PHE A 884 16.58 -28.09 18.49
C PHE A 884 15.75 -27.97 17.20
N GLU A 885 15.94 -26.90 16.41
CA GLU A 885 15.27 -26.69 15.12
C GLU A 885 15.54 -27.84 14.13
N ARG A 886 16.81 -28.27 14.03
CA ARG A 886 17.23 -29.38 13.15
C ARG A 886 16.63 -30.73 13.57
N ALA A 887 16.48 -30.95 14.87
CA ALA A 887 15.81 -32.12 15.43
C ALA A 887 14.27 -32.05 15.32
N GLY A 888 13.72 -30.98 14.72
CA GLY A 888 12.28 -30.83 14.50
C GLY A 888 11.51 -30.23 15.69
N ALA A 889 12.22 -29.71 16.70
CA ALA A 889 11.64 -29.00 17.84
C ALA A 889 11.80 -27.48 17.66
N ARG A 890 10.85 -26.66 18.13
CA ARG A 890 11.03 -25.20 18.14
C ARG A 890 11.86 -24.86 19.37
N PRO A 891 12.79 -23.91 19.26
CA PRO A 891 13.64 -23.53 20.36
C PRO A 891 12.79 -22.91 21.49
N MET A 892 12.97 -23.42 22.70
CA MET A 892 12.33 -22.87 23.89
C MET A 892 12.96 -21.52 24.25
N SER A 893 12.16 -20.56 24.74
CA SER A 893 12.72 -19.35 25.35
C SER A 893 13.07 -19.65 26.80
N TRP A 894 14.36 -19.67 27.12
CA TRP A 894 14.82 -19.86 28.50
C TRP A 894 15.14 -18.51 29.15
N PRO A 895 14.78 -18.30 30.44
CA PRO A 895 15.31 -17.18 31.21
C PRO A 895 16.83 -17.31 31.24
N THR A 896 17.52 -16.39 30.58
CA THR A 896 18.95 -16.55 30.28
C THR A 896 19.79 -15.52 31.02
N LEU A 897 20.88 -15.96 31.65
CA LEU A 897 21.90 -15.09 32.23
C LEU A 897 23.24 -15.23 31.48
N CYS A 898 23.74 -14.11 30.95
CA CYS A 898 25.04 -14.07 30.27
C CYS A 898 26.11 -13.54 31.23
N THR A 899 27.00 -14.42 31.72
CA THR A 899 28.00 -13.99 32.71
C THR A 899 29.04 -13.04 32.13
N LEU A 900 29.35 -13.10 30.82
CA LEU A 900 30.23 -12.11 30.17
C LEU A 900 29.67 -10.69 30.28
N ARG A 901 28.38 -10.50 29.97
CA ARG A 901 27.71 -9.19 30.07
C ARG A 901 27.60 -8.72 31.52
N LEU A 902 27.31 -9.65 32.43
CA LEU A 902 27.26 -9.35 33.86
C LEU A 902 28.63 -8.89 34.38
N SER A 903 29.71 -9.60 34.02
CA SER A 903 31.08 -9.24 34.37
C SER A 903 31.52 -7.91 33.77
N GLN A 904 31.17 -7.62 32.51
CA GLN A 904 31.45 -6.31 31.88
C GLN A 904 30.78 -5.14 32.60
N ARG A 905 29.59 -5.38 33.18
CA ARG A 905 28.87 -4.38 33.98
C ARG A 905 29.49 -4.20 35.36
N LEU A 906 29.95 -5.28 35.99
CA LEU A 906 30.56 -5.24 37.33
C LEU A 906 32.01 -4.76 37.31
N PHE A 907 32.74 -5.02 36.23
CA PHE A 907 34.16 -4.67 36.06
C PHE A 907 34.39 -3.89 34.74
N PRO A 908 33.84 -2.66 34.60
CA PRO A 908 33.91 -1.91 33.35
C PRO A 908 35.36 -1.54 33.00
N GLY A 909 35.77 -1.86 31.77
CA GLY A 909 37.10 -1.54 31.24
C GLY A 909 38.18 -2.60 31.50
N GLU A 910 37.86 -3.67 32.20
CA GLU A 910 38.78 -4.79 32.43
C GLU A 910 38.51 -6.01 31.52
N PRO A 911 39.49 -6.90 31.28
CA PRO A 911 39.26 -8.14 30.54
C PRO A 911 38.21 -9.03 31.23
N ALA A 912 37.21 -9.44 30.46
CA ALA A 912 36.06 -10.23 30.91
C ALA A 912 35.98 -11.64 30.30
N ASN A 913 37.07 -12.13 29.70
CA ASN A 913 37.16 -13.55 29.31
C ASN A 913 37.20 -14.45 30.55
N LEU A 914 36.74 -15.70 30.41
CA LEU A 914 36.54 -16.63 31.53
C LEU A 914 37.83 -16.83 32.35
N SER A 915 38.98 -17.07 31.70
CA SER A 915 40.27 -17.25 32.37
C SER A 915 40.66 -16.05 33.23
N ALA A 916 40.57 -14.83 32.68
CA ALA A 916 40.91 -13.61 33.43
C ALA A 916 39.95 -13.35 34.60
N LEU A 917 38.70 -13.80 34.50
CA LEU A 917 37.73 -13.71 35.60
C LEU A 917 38.00 -14.75 36.70
N CYS A 918 38.37 -15.98 36.33
CA CYS A 918 38.78 -17.01 37.28
C CYS A 918 40.01 -16.56 38.09
N ASP A 919 41.04 -16.04 37.41
CA ASP A 919 42.25 -15.52 38.06
C ASP A 919 41.95 -14.37 39.02
N ARG A 920 41.12 -13.41 38.56
CA ARG A 920 40.75 -12.22 39.35
C ARG A 920 39.98 -12.58 40.61
N LEU A 921 39.09 -13.56 40.54
CA LEU A 921 38.19 -13.94 41.63
C LEU A 921 38.73 -15.13 42.45
N GLY A 922 39.93 -15.63 42.14
CA GLY A 922 40.57 -16.73 42.85
C GLY A 922 39.81 -18.06 42.73
N ILE A 923 39.23 -18.32 41.55
CA ILE A 923 38.46 -19.55 41.28
C ILE A 923 39.43 -20.65 40.86
N ASP A 924 39.48 -21.75 41.64
CA ASP A 924 40.36 -22.92 41.40
C ASP A 924 39.77 -23.87 40.34
N ALA A 925 39.39 -23.30 39.18
CA ALA A 925 38.89 -23.99 38.01
C ALA A 925 39.41 -23.27 36.76
N SER A 926 40.56 -23.72 36.24
CA SER A 926 41.16 -23.15 35.03
C SER A 926 40.43 -23.68 33.79
N PRO A 927 39.91 -22.81 32.89
CA PRO A 927 39.25 -23.26 31.66
C PRO A 927 40.25 -23.94 30.72
N THR A 928 39.84 -25.04 30.09
CA THR A 928 40.69 -25.93 29.28
C THR A 928 40.21 -26.08 27.83
N HIS A 929 39.15 -25.36 27.44
CA HIS A 929 38.45 -25.55 26.16
C HIS A 929 37.85 -26.95 25.98
N ALA A 930 37.37 -27.51 27.10
CA ALA A 930 36.45 -28.64 27.11
C ALA A 930 35.12 -28.15 27.70
N ALA A 931 34.00 -28.55 27.10
CA ALA A 931 32.69 -27.97 27.46
C ALA A 931 32.39 -28.10 28.96
N LEU A 932 32.74 -29.24 29.57
CA LEU A 932 32.49 -29.48 30.98
C LEU A 932 33.33 -28.59 31.90
N ASP A 933 34.62 -28.45 31.61
CA ASP A 933 35.54 -27.66 32.44
C ASP A 933 35.15 -26.17 32.40
N ASP A 934 34.77 -25.68 31.22
CA ASP A 934 34.35 -24.28 31.01
C ASP A 934 32.95 -24.01 31.61
N ALA A 935 32.02 -24.98 31.54
CA ALA A 935 30.74 -24.90 32.24
C ALA A 935 30.91 -24.91 33.78
N VAL A 936 31.80 -25.73 34.31
CA VAL A 936 32.11 -25.78 35.75
C VAL A 936 32.78 -24.48 36.21
N ALA A 937 33.75 -23.95 35.45
CA ALA A 937 34.37 -22.66 35.73
C ALA A 937 33.32 -21.53 35.71
N THR A 938 32.39 -21.56 34.75
CA THR A 938 31.27 -20.61 34.66
C THR A 938 30.29 -20.74 35.83
N ALA A 939 30.06 -21.96 36.34
CA ALA A 939 29.25 -22.20 37.54
C ALA A 939 29.88 -21.57 38.79
N TYR A 940 31.18 -21.76 39.01
CA TYR A 940 31.89 -21.13 40.10
C TYR A 940 31.97 -19.61 39.94
N LEU A 941 32.15 -19.11 38.72
CA LEU A 941 32.10 -17.69 38.42
C LEU A 941 30.73 -17.11 38.80
N LEU A 942 29.64 -17.72 38.37
CA LEU A 942 28.29 -17.26 38.72
C LEU A 942 28.11 -17.19 40.25
N ARG A 943 28.55 -18.22 40.99
CA ARG A 943 28.48 -18.23 42.46
C ARG A 943 29.27 -17.08 43.10
N SER A 944 30.47 -16.83 42.60
CA SER A 944 31.30 -15.70 43.05
C SER A 944 30.64 -14.36 42.73
N LEU A 945 30.05 -14.20 41.53
CA LEU A 945 29.34 -12.97 41.15
C LEU A 945 28.07 -12.75 41.99
N LEU A 946 27.30 -13.79 42.26
CA LEU A 946 26.10 -13.72 43.11
C LEU A 946 26.44 -13.33 44.56
N SER A 947 27.59 -13.75 45.08
CA SER A 947 28.02 -13.45 46.45
C SER A 947 28.74 -12.10 46.60
N THR A 948 29.33 -11.56 45.52
CA THR A 948 30.13 -10.32 45.55
C THR A 948 29.44 -9.10 44.96
N ALA A 949 28.39 -9.29 44.16
CA ALA A 949 27.68 -8.20 43.52
C ALA A 949 26.88 -7.33 44.54
N PRO A 950 26.87 -6.00 44.36
CA PRO A 950 26.05 -5.09 45.16
C PRO A 950 24.57 -5.51 45.19
N THR A 951 23.89 -5.30 46.32
CA THR A 951 22.48 -5.70 46.53
C THR A 951 21.51 -5.08 45.53
N ASP A 952 21.83 -3.93 44.93
CA ASP A 952 21.04 -3.29 43.87
C ASP A 952 21.17 -4.00 42.50
N VAL A 953 22.23 -4.79 42.30
CA VAL A 953 22.42 -5.63 41.09
C VAL A 953 21.74 -6.99 41.28
N THR A 954 21.82 -7.59 42.47
CA THR A 954 21.26 -8.92 42.81
C THR A 954 19.86 -8.87 43.42
N HIS A 955 19.15 -7.74 43.34
CA HIS A 955 17.81 -7.58 43.94
C HIS A 955 16.72 -8.42 43.23
N SER A 956 16.87 -8.69 41.93
CA SER A 956 15.89 -9.41 41.11
C SER A 956 16.57 -10.08 39.91
N ALA A 957 15.88 -11.04 39.27
CA ALA A 957 16.36 -11.65 38.02
C ALA A 957 16.58 -10.59 36.91
N GLU A 958 15.71 -9.59 36.81
CA GLU A 958 15.84 -8.49 35.85
C GLU A 958 17.08 -7.62 36.10
N THR A 959 17.33 -7.23 37.35
CA THR A 959 18.49 -6.40 37.71
C THR A 959 19.81 -7.13 37.54
N LEU A 960 19.81 -8.46 37.74
CA LEU A 960 20.94 -9.35 37.50
C LEU A 960 21.25 -9.53 36.01
N GLY A 961 20.33 -9.11 35.13
CA GLY A 961 20.48 -9.20 33.68
C GLY A 961 19.96 -10.51 33.09
N VAL A 962 19.13 -11.26 33.85
CA VAL A 962 18.38 -12.40 33.31
C VAL A 962 17.37 -11.85 32.30
N ARG A 963 17.49 -12.26 31.04
CA ARG A 963 16.55 -11.89 29.99
C ARG A 963 16.27 -13.12 29.12
N PRO A 964 15.03 -13.32 28.62
CA PRO A 964 14.83 -14.26 27.54
C PRO A 964 15.66 -13.80 26.33
N ILE A 965 16.49 -14.69 25.76
CA ILE A 965 17.13 -14.40 24.48
C ILE A 965 16.03 -14.41 23.41
N ARG A 966 15.75 -13.23 22.83
CA ARG A 966 14.75 -13.04 21.78
C ARG A 966 15.41 -13.31 20.41
N LEU A 967 15.12 -14.48 19.83
CA LEU A 967 15.42 -14.76 18.43
C LEU A 967 14.24 -14.24 17.56
N GLY A 968 14.25 -12.94 17.22
CA GLY A 968 13.25 -12.29 16.35
C GLY A 968 12.14 -11.48 17.07
N PRO A 969 11.38 -10.60 16.36
CA PRO A 969 10.51 -9.59 16.99
C PRO A 969 9.05 -10.07 17.27
N ASN A 970 8.56 -9.75 18.48
CA ASN A 970 7.38 -10.20 19.26
C ASN A 970 5.92 -10.12 18.71
N TRP A 971 5.09 -11.14 19.07
CA TRP A 971 3.74 -11.19 19.76
C TRP A 971 3.36 -12.69 20.05
N PRO A 972 2.76 -13.14 21.20
CA PRO A 972 3.46 -13.68 22.38
C PRO A 972 3.02 -15.11 22.87
N ALA A 973 3.55 -15.53 24.04
CA ALA A 973 3.46 -16.86 24.70
C ALA A 973 2.34 -17.02 25.79
N PRO A 974 1.98 -18.26 26.25
CA PRO A 974 0.93 -18.54 27.25
C PRO A 974 1.37 -19.09 28.65
N VAL A 975 0.45 -19.04 29.65
CA VAL A 975 0.56 -19.48 31.09
C VAL A 975 -0.46 -20.60 31.48
N VAL A 976 -0.15 -21.35 32.58
CA VAL A 976 -0.43 -22.74 33.11
C VAL A 976 -1.72 -22.92 34.01
N PRO A 977 -2.42 -24.10 34.17
CA PRO A 977 -2.21 -25.15 35.25
C PRO A 977 -2.71 -26.64 35.10
N ALA A 978 -1.84 -27.60 35.51
CA ALA A 978 -1.92 -28.81 36.41
C ALA A 978 -3.14 -29.79 36.55
N PRO A 979 -3.01 -31.03 37.15
CA PRO A 979 -1.86 -31.95 37.37
C PRO A 979 -2.16 -33.48 37.10
N VAL A 980 -1.19 -34.36 37.47
CA VAL A 980 -1.32 -35.78 37.91
C VAL A 980 -0.98 -36.85 36.83
N ARG A 981 -0.12 -37.89 36.99
CA ARG A 981 0.47 -38.62 38.14
C ARG A 981 1.83 -39.24 37.72
N LEU A 982 2.85 -39.16 38.57
CA LEU A 982 4.12 -39.85 38.37
C LEU A 982 4.08 -41.29 38.93
N ARG A 983 4.77 -42.21 38.26
CA ARG A 983 5.12 -43.55 38.77
C ARG A 983 6.48 -43.45 39.47
N PRO A 984 6.64 -43.95 40.71
CA PRO A 984 7.93 -43.90 41.39
C PRO A 984 8.80 -45.09 40.99
N VAL A 985 10.10 -44.84 40.78
CA VAL A 985 11.15 -45.87 40.74
C VAL A 985 12.31 -45.38 41.61
N PRO A 986 12.95 -46.27 42.39
CA PRO A 986 13.52 -45.93 43.68
C PRO A 986 14.93 -45.36 43.62
N THR A 987 15.17 -44.49 44.60
CA THR A 987 16.47 -44.03 45.07
C THR A 987 17.33 -45.21 45.52
N ASP A 988 18.50 -45.39 44.93
CA ASP A 988 19.70 -45.74 45.69
C ASP A 988 20.96 -45.33 44.91
N ASP A 989 21.97 -44.92 45.69
CA ASP A 989 23.34 -44.55 45.34
C ASP A 989 23.66 -43.10 44.92
N LEU A 990 23.43 -42.18 45.86
CA LEU A 990 24.32 -41.01 46.08
C LEU A 990 25.07 -41.17 47.41
N ARG A 991 26.21 -41.86 47.36
CA ARG A 991 27.32 -41.68 48.29
C ARG A 991 28.63 -41.77 47.54
N ARG A 992 29.09 -40.65 46.99
CA ARG A 992 30.47 -40.14 47.09
C ARG A 992 30.64 -38.89 46.23
N VAL A 993 31.42 -37.98 46.81
CA VAL A 993 31.88 -36.66 46.32
C VAL A 993 30.91 -35.53 46.58
#